data_AF-A0A1C5HBK8-F1
#
_entry.id   AF-A0A1C5HBK8-F1
#
_cell.length_a   1.000
_cell.length_b   1.000
_cell.length_c   1.000
_cell.angle_alpha   90.00
_cell.angle_beta   90.00
_cell.angle_gamma   90.00
#
_symmetry.space_group_name_H-M   'P 1'
#
loop_
_entity.id
_entity.type
_entity.pdbx_description
1 polymer ?
#
loop_
_entity_poly.entity_id
_entity_poly.type
_entity_poly.pdbx_seq_one_letter_code
_entity_poly.pdbx_strand_id
1 'polypeptide(L)'
;MVTAITTGRGPMPQHPRRRPVALAAAALLALGGLAAVPQLASAAPDPGSPVKVNQVAYVPGLPKQATVVNSANSPLGWTLRNAGGATVASGQTTVRGADALSGDSVHIADFSAYDTPGTGYVLSVGGSNSYPFDISADPVRRLRGDSLAFFYHQRSGTPIDAQYVGSRYARPAGHVNVAPNRGDNNVPCRTSCGYTLDVRGGWYDAGDQGKYVVNGGLATWQLQNIYERTLHVAGADRSAVADGTLAIPERSNGVPDVLDEARWELEFLLKMQVPDGRTNAGMVHHKIHDQNWTALPTRPELDSEARLLSPVSTAATLNMAAVAAQASRLWKPFDAAFASRALAAAEKAYTAAKANPNRLAPATDNTGGGAYEDNTVTDEFYWAAAELYATTGNTGYRNDLSSSPHARGASFTRGAYDWSWTAGLGDTTLALVPTGLASGDVSAIRSAIVGFADRMLAQIANQGYPAPGSGNGTYYWGSNGAVANNANVLAVAYDLTRTTKYRNGAFAAYDYLLGRNPLNQSYVAGYGDKPVRNVHHRFWANQNDGSLPTAPPGSLSGGPNSELQDPVVQAQLGGCKPQKCFVDDIGAYSVNEVAINWNSAMAWLVHWAAEQAGTGTGPDPTPTPTVTPPPTTTPPPTTTPPPAGGCAVTYSANSWSTGFTGSVTLTNTSAAAWSSWRLTFRFTGNQQISQGWSGRFSQSGSEVTVTNESYNGAVAPNASVNLGFNASYTGTNATPTGFAVNGTACTLR
;
A
#
# COMPACT_ATOMS: atom_id res chain seq x y z
N MET A 1 -33.91 38.12 52.31
CA MET A 1 -33.48 37.08 53.28
C MET A 1 -33.32 35.77 52.52
N VAL A 2 -32.14 35.15 52.68
CA VAL A 2 -31.58 33.82 52.31
C VAL A 2 -32.67 32.74 52.02
N THR A 3 -32.59 31.81 51.05
CA THR A 3 -31.60 30.72 50.92
C THR A 3 -31.81 29.83 49.65
N ALA A 4 -30.69 29.44 49.01
CA ALA A 4 -30.26 28.14 48.42
C ALA A 4 -31.04 27.29 47.37
N ILE A 5 -30.31 26.98 46.28
CA ILE A 5 -29.93 25.67 45.69
C ILE A 5 -31.02 24.64 45.30
N THR A 6 -31.11 24.30 44.00
CA THR A 6 -30.80 22.95 43.46
C THR A 6 -30.93 22.89 41.93
N THR A 7 -29.91 22.29 41.30
CA THR A 7 -29.80 21.96 39.88
C THR A 7 -30.47 20.62 39.58
N GLY A 8 -31.48 20.59 38.71
CA GLY A 8 -32.05 19.37 38.13
C GLY A 8 -31.58 19.18 36.69
N ARG A 9 -30.82 18.10 36.43
CA ARG A 9 -30.54 17.58 35.09
C ARG A 9 -31.83 17.02 34.49
N GLY A 10 -32.25 17.55 33.35
CA GLY A 10 -33.28 16.95 32.49
C GLY A 10 -32.74 15.74 31.70
N PRO A 11 -33.61 14.82 31.25
CA PRO A 11 -33.19 13.56 30.62
C PRO A 11 -32.76 13.75 29.16
N MET A 12 -31.74 12.99 28.75
CA MET A 12 -31.31 12.86 27.35
C MET A 12 -32.46 12.30 26.47
N PRO A 13 -32.66 12.81 25.25
CA PRO A 13 -33.60 12.21 24.31
C PRO A 13 -33.03 10.89 23.75
N GLN A 14 -33.86 9.85 23.83
CA GLN A 14 -33.60 8.51 23.32
C GLN A 14 -33.60 8.51 21.77
N HIS A 15 -32.63 7.79 21.18
CA HIS A 15 -32.55 7.51 19.75
C HIS A 15 -33.80 6.79 19.22
N PRO A 16 -34.29 7.10 18.01
CA PRO A 16 -35.35 6.31 17.39
C PRO A 16 -34.77 4.98 16.87
N ARG A 17 -35.40 3.88 17.31
CA ARG A 17 -35.17 2.51 16.82
C ARG A 17 -35.36 2.46 15.31
N ARG A 18 -34.32 2.06 14.56
CA ARG A 18 -34.44 1.69 13.15
C ARG A 18 -35.20 0.37 13.04
N ARG A 19 -36.28 0.36 12.24
CA ARG A 19 -37.02 -0.84 11.84
C ARG A 19 -36.25 -1.59 10.74
N PRO A 20 -36.40 -2.92 10.63
CA PRO A 20 -35.64 -3.73 9.67
C PRO A 20 -36.15 -3.48 8.25
N VAL A 21 -35.21 -3.28 7.31
CA VAL A 21 -35.51 -3.26 5.87
C VAL A 21 -35.60 -4.72 5.41
N ALA A 22 -36.72 -5.07 4.79
CA ALA A 22 -36.96 -6.39 4.23
C ALA A 22 -36.00 -6.65 3.05
N LEU A 23 -35.28 -7.78 3.10
CA LEU A 23 -34.56 -8.33 1.95
C LEU A 23 -35.57 -8.82 0.91
N ALA A 24 -35.45 -8.32 -0.33
CA ALA A 24 -36.06 -8.96 -1.49
C ALA A 24 -35.10 -10.06 -1.98
N ALA A 25 -35.46 -11.32 -1.71
CA ALA A 25 -34.82 -12.49 -2.28
C ALA A 25 -35.22 -12.63 -3.76
N ALA A 26 -34.24 -12.76 -4.65
CA ALA A 26 -34.47 -13.21 -6.01
C ALA A 26 -34.42 -14.74 -6.04
N ALA A 27 -35.50 -15.39 -6.46
CA ALA A 27 -35.56 -16.81 -6.76
C ALA A 27 -36.18 -17.01 -8.14
N LEU A 28 -35.47 -17.71 -9.03
CA LEU A 28 -36.02 -18.88 -9.74
C LEU A 28 -34.91 -19.67 -10.45
N LEU A 29 -34.77 -20.91 -9.96
CA LEU A 29 -34.04 -22.04 -10.53
C LEU A 29 -34.79 -22.64 -11.73
N ALA A 30 -34.06 -23.32 -12.62
CA ALA A 30 -34.54 -24.51 -13.29
C ALA A 30 -33.51 -25.65 -13.15
N LEU A 31 -34.00 -26.75 -12.57
CA LEU A 31 -33.33 -27.94 -12.03
C LEU A 31 -32.55 -28.83 -13.01
N GLY A 32 -31.42 -29.33 -12.53
CA GLY A 32 -30.92 -30.68 -12.80
C GLY A 32 -30.50 -31.30 -11.46
N GLY A 33 -31.29 -32.25 -10.95
CA GLY A 33 -31.14 -32.80 -9.60
C GLY A 33 -29.93 -33.72 -9.45
N LEU A 34 -29.02 -33.34 -8.55
CA LEU A 34 -28.11 -34.24 -7.84
C LEU A 34 -28.35 -34.01 -6.35
N ALA A 35 -28.63 -35.09 -5.62
CA ALA A 35 -28.89 -35.04 -4.19
C ALA A 35 -27.74 -34.33 -3.47
N ALA A 36 -28.08 -33.25 -2.74
CA ALA A 36 -27.13 -32.54 -1.91
C ALA A 36 -26.68 -33.47 -0.77
N VAL A 37 -25.46 -33.98 -0.89
CA VAL A 37 -24.74 -34.55 0.24
C VAL A 37 -24.57 -33.40 1.26
N PRO A 38 -24.93 -33.56 2.53
CA PRO A 38 -24.64 -32.54 3.53
C PRO A 38 -23.12 -32.35 3.56
N GLN A 39 -22.65 -31.20 3.08
CA GLN A 39 -21.26 -30.81 3.23
C GLN A 39 -21.00 -30.72 4.74
N LEU A 40 -20.19 -31.65 5.25
CA LEU A 40 -19.62 -31.55 6.59
C LEU A 40 -18.99 -30.15 6.70
N ALA A 41 -19.37 -29.39 7.72
CA ALA A 41 -18.68 -28.15 8.05
C ALA A 41 -17.18 -28.44 8.10
N SER A 42 -16.40 -27.70 7.31
CA SER A 42 -14.95 -27.76 7.40
C SER A 42 -14.57 -27.53 8.87
N ALA A 43 -13.64 -28.33 9.38
CA ALA A 43 -13.08 -28.08 10.71
C ALA A 43 -12.57 -26.64 10.77
N ALA A 44 -12.84 -25.94 11.88
CA ALA A 44 -12.31 -24.59 12.10
C ALA A 44 -10.78 -24.59 11.90
N PRO A 45 -10.19 -23.52 11.34
CA PRO A 45 -8.75 -23.47 11.08
C PRO A 45 -7.95 -23.82 12.33
N ASP A 46 -7.03 -24.78 12.23
CA ASP A 46 -6.18 -25.17 13.35
C ASP A 46 -5.35 -23.95 13.81
N PRO A 47 -5.58 -23.44 15.03
CA PRO A 47 -4.84 -22.31 15.54
C PRO A 47 -3.39 -22.68 15.89
N GLY A 48 -3.00 -23.96 15.79
CA GLY A 48 -1.66 -24.45 16.13
C GLY A 48 -1.34 -24.27 17.61
N SER A 49 -0.05 -24.07 17.93
CA SER A 49 0.43 -23.92 19.31
C SER A 49 -0.42 -22.97 20.16
N PRO A 50 -0.78 -23.29 21.42
CA PRO A 50 -1.51 -22.38 22.29
C PRO A 50 -0.69 -21.16 22.75
N VAL A 51 0.62 -21.13 22.52
CA VAL A 51 1.50 -19.99 22.87
C VAL A 51 1.64 -19.07 21.66
N LYS A 52 0.84 -18.00 21.63
CA LYS A 52 0.78 -17.03 20.52
C LYS A 52 1.78 -15.90 20.74
N VAL A 53 2.66 -15.70 19.78
CA VAL A 53 3.74 -14.70 19.79
C VAL A 53 3.68 -13.87 18.51
N ASN A 54 4.40 -12.77 18.48
CA ASN A 54 4.89 -12.22 17.21
C ASN A 54 5.81 -13.27 16.58
N GLN A 55 5.44 -13.83 15.43
CA GLN A 55 6.16 -14.93 14.77
C GLN A 55 7.43 -14.48 14.05
N VAL A 56 7.70 -13.16 14.05
CA VAL A 56 8.86 -12.60 13.37
C VAL A 56 9.88 -12.20 14.41
N ALA A 57 9.61 -11.12 15.14
CA ALA A 57 10.55 -10.57 16.09
C ALA A 57 9.90 -9.64 17.11
N TYR A 58 10.49 -9.61 18.29
CA TYR A 58 10.30 -8.54 19.26
C TYR A 58 11.50 -7.59 19.23
N VAL A 59 11.24 -6.29 19.24
CA VAL A 59 12.31 -5.28 19.20
C VAL A 59 12.92 -5.08 20.59
N PRO A 60 14.26 -5.00 20.71
CA PRO A 60 14.92 -4.68 21.97
C PRO A 60 14.43 -3.37 22.60
N GLY A 61 14.36 -3.31 23.93
CA GLY A 61 13.87 -2.16 24.71
C GLY A 61 12.35 -1.93 24.65
N LEU A 62 11.60 -2.75 23.91
CA LEU A 62 10.14 -2.69 23.81
C LEU A 62 9.46 -3.85 24.55
N PRO A 63 8.16 -3.73 24.87
CA PRO A 63 7.40 -4.82 25.49
C PRO A 63 7.41 -6.09 24.64
N LYS A 64 7.52 -7.24 25.31
CA LYS A 64 7.55 -8.58 24.71
C LYS A 64 6.58 -9.46 25.46
N GLN A 65 5.42 -9.68 24.84
CA GLN A 65 4.31 -10.40 25.45
C GLN A 65 3.76 -11.45 24.50
N ALA A 66 3.50 -12.63 25.05
CA ALA A 66 2.78 -13.71 24.40
C ALA A 66 1.40 -13.88 25.03
N THR A 67 0.41 -14.25 24.21
CA THR A 67 -0.90 -14.69 24.70
C THR A 67 -0.93 -16.21 24.71
N VAL A 68 -1.28 -16.81 25.84
CA VAL A 68 -1.27 -18.27 26.03
C VAL A 68 -2.71 -18.75 26.23
N VAL A 69 -3.22 -19.58 25.33
CA VAL A 69 -4.54 -20.21 25.47
C VAL A 69 -4.47 -21.29 26.55
N ASN A 70 -5.07 -21.00 27.70
CA ASN A 70 -5.17 -21.94 28.82
C ASN A 70 -6.31 -21.53 29.77
N SER A 71 -7.03 -22.51 30.30
CA SER A 71 -8.16 -22.32 31.21
C SER A 71 -7.80 -22.44 32.70
N ALA A 72 -6.52 -22.60 33.03
CA ALA A 72 -6.08 -22.64 34.42
C ALA A 72 -6.35 -21.31 35.12
N ASN A 73 -6.85 -21.37 36.35
CA ASN A 73 -7.09 -20.18 37.17
C ASN A 73 -5.87 -19.77 38.00
N SER A 74 -4.71 -20.39 37.76
CA SER A 74 -3.45 -20.14 38.45
C SER A 74 -2.33 -19.87 37.44
N PRO A 75 -1.35 -18.99 37.76
CA PRO A 75 -0.18 -18.77 36.93
C PRO A 75 0.51 -20.07 36.48
N LEU A 76 0.97 -20.08 35.23
CA LEU A 76 1.78 -21.15 34.64
C LEU A 76 3.23 -20.71 34.57
N GLY A 77 4.15 -21.63 34.81
CA GLY A 77 5.57 -21.38 34.56
C GLY A 77 5.85 -21.28 33.06
N TRP A 78 6.68 -20.30 32.67
CA TRP A 78 7.21 -20.17 31.33
C TRP A 78 8.74 -20.14 31.31
N THR A 79 9.32 -20.63 30.22
CA THR A 79 10.76 -20.52 29.93
C THR A 79 10.96 -19.98 28.53
N LEU A 80 11.91 -19.07 28.37
CA LEU A 80 12.41 -18.61 27.08
C LEU A 80 13.71 -19.36 26.79
N ARG A 81 13.78 -20.04 25.65
CA ARG A 81 14.97 -20.76 25.19
C ARG A 81 15.55 -20.08 23.97
N ASN A 82 16.88 -20.02 23.88
CA ASN A 82 17.57 -19.60 22.65
C ASN A 82 17.57 -20.72 21.60
N ALA A 83 18.10 -20.44 20.41
CA ALA A 83 18.19 -21.42 19.32
C ALA A 83 19.00 -22.70 19.68
N GLY A 84 19.92 -22.61 20.64
CA GLY A 84 20.67 -23.76 21.16
C GLY A 84 19.88 -24.61 22.18
N GLY A 85 18.64 -24.24 22.49
CA GLY A 85 17.78 -24.91 23.45
C GLY A 85 18.04 -24.56 24.92
N ALA A 86 19.01 -23.68 25.21
CA ALA A 86 19.30 -23.25 26.57
C ALA A 86 18.24 -22.26 27.06
N THR A 87 17.71 -22.49 28.27
CA THR A 87 16.82 -21.53 28.93
C THR A 87 17.60 -20.28 29.31
N VAL A 88 17.19 -19.14 28.77
CA VAL A 88 17.82 -17.83 28.97
C VAL A 88 16.99 -16.89 29.85
N ALA A 89 15.70 -17.16 30.01
CA ALA A 89 14.82 -16.50 30.97
C ALA A 89 13.68 -17.43 31.38
N SER A 90 13.05 -17.14 32.51
CA SER A 90 11.87 -17.86 33.00
C SER A 90 11.02 -16.96 33.89
N GLY A 91 9.75 -17.31 34.04
CA GLY A 91 8.85 -16.59 34.94
C GLY A 91 7.49 -17.27 35.05
N GLN A 92 6.49 -16.48 35.46
CA GLN A 92 5.11 -16.92 35.61
C GLN A 92 4.20 -16.10 34.69
N THR A 93 3.17 -16.73 34.15
CA THR A 93 2.14 -16.02 33.39
C THR A 93 1.19 -15.27 34.31
N THR A 94 0.60 -14.18 33.85
CA THR A 94 -0.56 -13.56 34.51
C THR A 94 -1.86 -14.15 33.94
N VAL A 95 -2.74 -14.66 34.81
CA VAL A 95 -4.06 -15.15 34.41
C VAL A 95 -4.92 -13.96 33.98
N ARG A 96 -5.54 -14.04 32.79
CA ARG A 96 -6.51 -13.05 32.33
C ARG A 96 -7.94 -13.59 32.33
N GLY A 97 -8.09 -14.88 32.04
CA GLY A 97 -9.38 -15.54 31.93
C GLY A 97 -9.99 -15.40 30.54
N ALA A 98 -11.32 -15.38 30.48
CA ALA A 98 -12.06 -15.38 29.21
C ALA A 98 -11.85 -14.11 28.40
N ASP A 99 -11.52 -14.27 27.12
CA ASP A 99 -11.49 -13.24 26.10
C ASP A 99 -12.72 -13.37 25.18
N ALA A 100 -13.59 -12.36 25.21
CA ALA A 100 -14.88 -12.43 24.53
C ALA A 100 -14.77 -12.47 22.99
N LEU A 101 -13.76 -11.80 22.41
CA LEU A 101 -13.61 -11.63 20.96
C LEU A 101 -13.08 -12.89 20.26
N SER A 102 -12.27 -13.69 20.97
CA SER A 102 -11.73 -14.97 20.49
C SER A 102 -12.50 -16.18 21.03
N GLY A 103 -13.19 -16.03 22.16
CA GLY A 103 -13.78 -17.12 22.94
C GLY A 103 -12.77 -17.97 23.70
N ASP A 104 -11.49 -17.60 23.72
CA ASP A 104 -10.45 -18.32 24.47
C ASP A 104 -10.46 -17.93 25.96
N SER A 105 -9.99 -18.83 26.83
CA SER A 105 -9.43 -18.42 28.12
C SER A 105 -7.93 -18.26 27.95
N VAL A 106 -7.37 -17.13 28.42
CA VAL A 106 -5.98 -16.79 28.15
C VAL A 106 -5.20 -16.35 29.39
N HIS A 107 -3.89 -16.54 29.28
CA HIS A 107 -2.87 -15.97 30.15
C HIS A 107 -1.95 -15.08 29.32
N ILE A 108 -1.20 -14.19 30.00
CA ILE A 108 -0.15 -13.38 29.38
C ILE A 108 1.20 -13.81 29.95
N ALA A 109 2.12 -14.20 29.07
CA ALA A 109 3.53 -14.37 29.43
C ALA A 109 4.28 -13.10 29.03
N ASP A 110 4.75 -12.35 30.03
CA ASP A 110 5.55 -11.14 29.82
C ASP A 110 7.03 -11.46 30.06
N PHE A 111 7.82 -11.35 29.01
CA PHE A 111 9.27 -11.57 29.03
C PHE A 111 10.01 -10.30 28.58
N SER A 112 9.39 -9.13 28.73
CA SER A 112 9.94 -7.84 28.30
C SER A 112 11.30 -7.52 28.91
N ALA A 113 11.57 -8.02 30.12
CA ALA A 113 12.85 -7.85 30.83
C ALA A 113 14.03 -8.56 30.17
N TYR A 114 13.78 -9.56 29.31
CA TYR A 114 14.83 -10.19 28.52
C TYR A 114 15.03 -9.43 27.20
N ASP A 115 16.23 -8.92 27.00
CA ASP A 115 16.52 -7.97 25.91
C ASP A 115 17.76 -8.33 25.09
N THR A 116 18.33 -9.52 25.31
CA THR A 116 19.53 -9.94 24.56
C THR A 116 19.13 -10.24 23.11
N PRO A 117 19.70 -9.53 22.12
CA PRO A 117 19.41 -9.80 20.73
C PRO A 117 19.81 -11.23 20.34
N GLY A 118 19.05 -11.83 19.43
CA GLY A 118 19.31 -13.17 18.96
C GLY A 118 18.16 -13.69 18.11
N THR A 119 18.39 -14.83 17.46
CA THR A 119 17.43 -15.42 16.53
C THR A 119 16.89 -16.75 17.04
N GLY A 120 15.69 -17.12 16.61
CA GLY A 120 15.13 -18.45 16.86
C GLY A 120 14.85 -18.76 18.34
N TYR A 121 14.46 -17.76 19.11
CA TYR A 121 13.97 -17.95 20.48
C TYR A 121 12.64 -18.70 20.48
N VAL A 122 12.43 -19.56 21.46
CA VAL A 122 11.18 -20.31 21.66
C VAL A 122 10.69 -20.08 23.09
N LEU A 123 9.45 -19.60 23.22
CA LEU A 123 8.77 -19.50 24.51
C LEU A 123 7.99 -20.79 24.78
N SER A 124 8.27 -21.43 25.92
CA SER A 124 7.61 -22.65 26.37
C SER A 124 6.74 -22.38 27.59
N VAL A 125 5.45 -22.73 27.54
CA VAL A 125 4.49 -22.54 28.64
C VAL A 125 3.64 -23.79 28.77
N GLY A 126 3.56 -24.37 29.98
CA GLY A 126 2.72 -25.54 30.24
C GLY A 126 3.00 -26.74 29.31
N GLY A 127 4.26 -26.92 28.88
CA GLY A 127 4.68 -27.99 27.97
C GLY A 127 4.45 -27.72 26.47
N SER A 128 3.87 -26.57 26.11
CA SER A 128 3.69 -26.15 24.71
C SER A 128 4.69 -25.07 24.30
N ASN A 129 5.20 -25.14 23.07
CA ASN A 129 6.17 -24.19 22.52
C ASN A 129 5.51 -23.21 21.56
N SER A 130 5.89 -21.94 21.59
CA SER A 130 5.59 -20.99 20.52
C SER A 130 6.26 -21.40 19.20
N TYR A 131 5.88 -20.74 18.10
CA TYR A 131 6.78 -20.63 16.95
C TYR A 131 8.09 -19.93 17.36
N PRO A 132 9.20 -20.20 16.67
CA PRO A 132 10.43 -19.46 16.89
C PRO A 132 10.23 -17.97 16.54
N PHE A 133 10.97 -17.09 17.19
CA PHE A 133 10.98 -15.66 16.90
C PHE A 133 12.33 -15.05 17.24
N ASP A 134 12.61 -13.87 16.69
CA ASP A 134 13.84 -13.15 16.99
C ASP A 134 13.63 -12.10 18.10
N ILE A 135 14.70 -11.72 18.77
CA ILE A 135 14.79 -10.45 19.48
C ILE A 135 15.72 -9.57 18.65
N SER A 136 15.15 -8.75 17.77
CA SER A 136 15.88 -7.94 16.80
C SER A 136 15.02 -6.79 16.25
N ALA A 137 15.68 -5.72 15.80
CA ALA A 137 15.08 -4.62 15.06
C ALA A 137 15.08 -4.84 13.53
N ASP A 138 15.85 -5.80 13.02
CA ASP A 138 16.09 -5.94 11.58
C ASP A 138 14.84 -6.35 10.79
N PRO A 139 13.98 -7.26 11.29
CA PRO A 139 12.80 -7.64 10.52
C PRO A 139 11.81 -6.51 10.30
N VAL A 140 11.59 -5.61 11.28
CA VAL A 140 10.72 -4.44 11.09
C VAL A 140 11.34 -3.43 10.11
N ARG A 141 12.67 -3.29 10.08
CA ARG A 141 13.36 -2.43 9.10
C ARG A 141 13.31 -2.99 7.69
N ARG A 142 13.38 -4.32 7.53
CA ARG A 142 13.16 -4.95 6.24
C ARG A 142 11.71 -4.78 5.78
N LEU A 143 10.76 -5.00 6.70
CA LEU A 143 9.33 -4.87 6.40
C LEU A 143 8.95 -3.46 5.95
N ARG A 144 9.68 -2.44 6.42
CA ARG A 144 9.58 -1.07 5.88
C ARG A 144 9.65 -1.04 4.35
N GLY A 145 10.69 -1.61 3.75
CA GLY A 145 10.85 -1.64 2.28
C GLY A 145 9.83 -2.55 1.60
N ASP A 146 9.65 -3.77 2.13
CA ASP A 146 8.74 -4.76 1.56
C ASP A 146 7.27 -4.25 1.56
N SER A 147 6.86 -3.50 2.58
CA SER A 147 5.51 -2.91 2.65
C SER A 147 5.24 -1.85 1.59
N LEU A 148 6.26 -1.08 1.17
CA LEU A 148 6.12 -0.12 0.08
C LEU A 148 6.29 -0.76 -1.30
N ALA A 149 7.02 -1.88 -1.40
CA ALA A 149 7.14 -2.63 -2.66
C ALA A 149 5.78 -3.12 -3.18
N PHE A 150 4.80 -3.37 -2.29
CA PHE A 150 3.41 -3.69 -2.65
C PHE A 150 2.84 -2.77 -3.73
N PHE A 151 3.07 -1.45 -3.61
CA PHE A 151 2.53 -0.46 -4.53
C PHE A 151 3.14 -0.56 -5.94
N TYR A 152 4.45 -0.83 -6.03
CA TYR A 152 5.09 -1.09 -7.31
C TYR A 152 4.47 -2.30 -8.01
N HIS A 153 4.21 -3.39 -7.28
CA HIS A 153 3.52 -4.56 -7.86
C HIS A 153 2.10 -4.23 -8.36
N GLN A 154 1.42 -3.31 -7.69
CA GLN A 154 0.06 -2.87 -8.04
C GLN A 154 0.03 -1.83 -9.17
N ARG A 155 1.15 -1.29 -9.66
CA ARG A 155 1.14 -0.30 -10.74
C ARG A 155 0.45 -0.81 -12.01
N SER A 156 -0.56 -0.08 -12.46
CA SER A 156 -1.24 -0.24 -13.75
C SER A 156 -0.54 0.58 -14.83
N GLY A 157 -0.68 0.20 -16.10
CA GLY A 157 -0.18 0.97 -17.24
C GLY A 157 1.35 0.92 -17.46
N THR A 158 2.09 0.12 -16.69
CA THR A 158 3.54 -0.08 -16.81
C THR A 158 3.91 -1.55 -16.63
N PRO A 159 4.97 -2.05 -17.29
CA PRO A 159 5.57 -3.33 -16.93
C PRO A 159 6.02 -3.31 -15.46
N ILE A 160 5.93 -4.46 -14.81
CA ILE A 160 6.56 -4.71 -13.52
C ILE A 160 7.84 -5.50 -13.81
N ASP A 161 8.98 -4.86 -13.61
CA ASP A 161 10.25 -5.39 -14.11
C ASP A 161 10.91 -6.36 -13.12
N ALA A 162 11.41 -7.47 -13.65
CA ALA A 162 12.08 -8.51 -12.88
C ALA A 162 13.29 -8.01 -12.08
N GLN A 163 13.93 -6.91 -12.50
CA GLN A 163 15.06 -6.32 -11.76
C GLN A 163 14.66 -5.79 -10.38
N TYR A 164 13.39 -5.40 -10.20
CA TYR A 164 12.88 -4.82 -8.96
C TYR A 164 12.15 -5.86 -8.10
N VAL A 165 11.41 -6.77 -8.75
CA VAL A 165 10.52 -7.71 -8.05
C VAL A 165 10.89 -9.19 -8.22
N GLY A 166 11.90 -9.49 -9.03
CA GLY A 166 12.23 -10.86 -9.43
C GLY A 166 11.32 -11.40 -10.54
N SER A 167 11.81 -12.39 -11.29
CA SER A 167 11.13 -12.93 -12.48
C SER A 167 9.76 -13.55 -12.19
N ARG A 168 9.55 -14.09 -10.99
CA ARG A 168 8.28 -14.72 -10.59
C ARG A 168 7.12 -13.72 -10.50
N TYR A 169 7.42 -12.47 -10.18
CA TYR A 169 6.44 -11.40 -10.02
C TYR A 169 6.41 -10.43 -11.20
N ALA A 170 7.39 -10.52 -12.11
CA ALA A 170 7.43 -9.71 -13.29
C ALA A 170 6.22 -9.97 -14.20
N ARG A 171 5.67 -8.91 -14.76
CA ARG A 171 4.56 -8.99 -15.71
C ARG A 171 4.61 -7.85 -16.73
N PRO A 172 4.09 -8.07 -17.96
CA PRO A 172 3.82 -7.00 -18.89
C PRO A 172 2.93 -5.89 -18.30
N ALA A 173 2.89 -4.76 -19.01
CA ALA A 173 1.97 -3.69 -18.67
C ALA A 173 0.53 -4.16 -18.81
N GLY A 174 -0.24 -4.06 -17.73
CA GLY A 174 -1.69 -4.25 -17.78
C GLY A 174 -2.37 -2.94 -18.19
N HIS A 175 -3.50 -3.08 -18.88
CA HIS A 175 -4.42 -1.98 -19.18
C HIS A 175 -3.78 -0.84 -19.99
N VAL A 176 -3.16 -1.20 -21.12
CA VAL A 176 -2.53 -0.27 -22.06
C VAL A 176 -3.15 -0.28 -23.47
N ASN A 177 -4.40 -0.76 -23.60
CA ASN A 177 -5.10 -0.97 -24.88
C ASN A 177 -4.35 -1.90 -25.87
N VAL A 178 -3.53 -2.81 -25.36
CA VAL A 178 -2.99 -3.91 -26.15
C VAL A 178 -3.90 -5.10 -25.94
N ALA A 179 -4.44 -5.68 -27.02
CA ALA A 179 -5.36 -6.80 -26.94
C ALA A 179 -4.75 -7.92 -26.06
N PRO A 180 -5.52 -8.48 -25.11
CA PRO A 180 -6.97 -8.37 -24.97
C PRO A 180 -7.50 -7.12 -24.25
N ASN A 181 -6.66 -6.31 -23.62
CA ASN A 181 -7.11 -5.16 -22.84
C ASN A 181 -7.91 -4.16 -23.68
N ARG A 182 -9.01 -3.66 -23.11
CA ARG A 182 -9.91 -2.66 -23.72
C ARG A 182 -9.90 -1.32 -22.98
N GLY A 183 -8.83 -1.06 -22.23
CA GLY A 183 -8.51 0.16 -21.50
C GLY A 183 -7.03 0.14 -21.10
N ASP A 184 -6.46 1.19 -20.51
CA ASP A 184 -7.13 2.39 -19.99
C ASP A 184 -6.84 3.66 -20.83
N ASN A 185 -6.54 3.52 -22.12
CA ASN A 185 -6.51 4.65 -23.06
C ASN A 185 -7.91 4.80 -23.71
N ASN A 186 -8.41 6.03 -23.85
CA ASN A 186 -9.74 6.32 -24.41
C ASN A 186 -10.90 5.56 -23.73
N VAL A 187 -10.90 5.52 -22.40
CA VAL A 187 -11.95 4.87 -21.60
C VAL A 187 -13.26 5.66 -21.68
N PRO A 188 -14.38 5.05 -22.10
CA PRO A 188 -15.68 5.69 -22.09
C PRO A 188 -16.33 5.65 -20.70
N CYS A 189 -17.33 6.50 -20.48
CA CYS A 189 -18.15 6.44 -19.28
C CYS A 189 -19.20 5.32 -19.35
N ARG A 190 -19.43 4.63 -18.23
CA ARG A 190 -20.49 3.61 -18.07
C ARG A 190 -21.86 4.17 -18.45
N THR A 191 -22.14 5.38 -17.99
CA THR A 191 -23.23 6.23 -18.50
C THR A 191 -22.62 7.29 -19.39
N SER A 192 -23.03 7.34 -20.67
CA SER A 192 -22.41 8.22 -21.67
C SER A 192 -22.26 9.66 -21.18
N CYS A 193 -21.02 10.15 -21.19
CA CYS A 193 -20.63 11.50 -20.80
C CYS A 193 -20.21 12.36 -22.01
N GLY A 194 -20.23 11.81 -23.23
CA GLY A 194 -19.86 12.50 -24.47
C GLY A 194 -18.35 12.72 -24.65
N TYR A 195 -17.51 12.00 -23.90
CA TYR A 195 -16.06 11.98 -24.05
C TYR A 195 -15.47 10.64 -23.57
N THR A 196 -14.18 10.46 -23.80
CA THR A 196 -13.34 9.39 -23.26
C THR A 196 -12.13 10.01 -22.57
N LEU A 197 -11.50 9.28 -21.64
CA LEU A 197 -10.26 9.72 -20.97
C LEU A 197 -9.13 8.70 -21.13
N ASP A 198 -7.89 9.18 -21.23
CA ASP A 198 -6.71 8.38 -20.94
C ASP A 198 -6.45 8.43 -19.43
N VAL A 199 -6.67 7.31 -18.77
CA VAL A 199 -6.52 7.17 -17.32
C VAL A 199 -5.52 6.08 -16.97
N ARG A 200 -4.54 5.82 -17.85
CA ARG A 200 -3.43 4.88 -17.58
C ARG A 200 -2.56 5.36 -16.42
N GLY A 201 -1.90 4.42 -15.75
CA GLY A 201 -1.18 4.65 -14.50
C GLY A 201 -2.04 4.35 -13.28
N GLY A 202 -1.56 4.77 -12.12
CA GLY A 202 -2.17 4.46 -10.83
C GLY A 202 -1.97 3.01 -10.40
N TRP A 203 -2.53 2.67 -9.25
CA TRP A 203 -2.50 1.33 -8.69
C TRP A 203 -3.80 0.59 -8.97
N TYR A 204 -3.69 -0.70 -9.22
CA TYR A 204 -4.79 -1.62 -8.97
C TYR A 204 -5.08 -1.62 -7.47
N ASP A 205 -6.36 -1.48 -7.14
CA ASP A 205 -6.79 -1.19 -5.78
C ASP A 205 -6.56 -2.33 -4.82
N ALA A 206 -6.89 -3.54 -5.26
CA ALA A 206 -7.00 -4.67 -4.37
C ALA A 206 -6.60 -5.95 -5.09
N GLY A 207 -7.32 -7.03 -4.78
CA GLY A 207 -7.20 -8.26 -5.52
C GLY A 207 -7.60 -8.10 -6.99
N ASP A 208 -8.45 -7.11 -7.31
CA ASP A 208 -9.02 -6.79 -8.63
C ASP A 208 -8.18 -5.80 -9.43
N GLN A 209 -8.66 -5.42 -10.61
CA GLN A 209 -7.95 -4.54 -11.54
C GLN A 209 -8.65 -3.18 -11.70
N GLY A 210 -9.65 -2.88 -10.86
CA GLY A 210 -10.22 -1.55 -10.76
C GLY A 210 -9.27 -0.57 -10.07
N LYS A 211 -9.53 0.73 -10.31
CA LYS A 211 -8.79 1.85 -9.73
C LYS A 211 -9.79 2.89 -9.23
N TYR A 212 -9.71 3.27 -7.96
CA TYR A 212 -10.78 3.98 -7.26
C TYR A 212 -10.23 5.23 -6.59
N VAL A 213 -10.82 6.39 -6.89
CA VAL A 213 -10.27 7.67 -6.44
C VAL A 213 -10.41 7.87 -4.93
N VAL A 214 -11.50 7.37 -4.33
CA VAL A 214 -11.72 7.49 -2.88
C VAL A 214 -10.68 6.66 -2.11
N ASN A 215 -10.54 5.38 -2.45
CA ASN A 215 -9.58 4.52 -1.76
C ASN A 215 -8.12 4.89 -2.09
N GLY A 216 -7.84 5.26 -3.34
CA GLY A 216 -6.55 5.79 -3.79
C GLY A 216 -6.19 7.12 -3.11
N GLY A 217 -7.17 7.96 -2.78
CA GLY A 217 -6.99 9.18 -2.01
C GLY A 217 -6.41 8.91 -0.61
N LEU A 218 -7.02 8.00 0.15
CA LEU A 218 -6.49 7.60 1.46
C LEU A 218 -5.06 7.05 1.35
N ALA A 219 -4.83 6.11 0.42
CA ALA A 219 -3.52 5.47 0.26
C ALA A 219 -2.44 6.48 -0.14
N THR A 220 -2.73 7.37 -1.10
CA THR A 220 -1.83 8.43 -1.54
C THR A 220 -1.50 9.40 -0.41
N TRP A 221 -2.49 9.80 0.39
CA TRP A 221 -2.25 10.65 1.55
C TRP A 221 -1.29 10.00 2.55
N GLN A 222 -1.49 8.71 2.84
CA GLN A 222 -0.66 8.00 3.82
C GLN A 222 0.79 7.89 3.33
N LEU A 223 1.04 7.57 2.06
CA LEU A 223 2.40 7.53 1.50
C LEU A 223 3.06 8.91 1.51
N GLN A 224 2.34 9.96 1.12
CA GLN A 224 2.85 11.34 1.22
C GLN A 224 3.15 11.73 2.68
N ASN A 225 2.29 11.31 3.61
CA ASN A 225 2.44 11.60 5.03
C ASN A 225 3.59 10.83 5.69
N ILE A 226 4.01 9.68 5.15
CA ILE A 226 5.26 9.01 5.59
C ILE A 226 6.44 9.97 5.46
N TYR A 227 6.55 10.65 4.31
CA TYR A 227 7.59 11.66 4.09
C TYR A 227 7.32 12.95 4.87
N GLU A 228 6.11 13.50 4.78
CA GLU A 228 5.77 14.80 5.39
C GLU A 228 5.94 14.80 6.91
N ARG A 229 5.58 13.70 7.59
CA ARG A 229 5.83 13.54 9.02
C ARG A 229 7.30 13.81 9.38
N THR A 230 8.25 13.35 8.57
CA THR A 230 9.69 13.54 8.82
C THR A 230 10.13 15.01 8.77
N LEU A 231 9.33 15.87 8.12
CA LEU A 231 9.60 17.31 8.04
C LEU A 231 9.15 18.06 9.31
N HIS A 232 8.22 17.48 10.07
CA HIS A 232 7.50 18.20 11.14
C HIS A 232 7.63 17.55 12.52
N VAL A 233 7.99 16.28 12.59
CA VAL A 233 8.22 15.57 13.86
C VAL A 233 9.71 15.61 14.20
N ALA A 234 10.05 16.22 15.34
CA ALA A 234 11.42 16.25 15.83
C ALA A 234 12.00 14.84 16.02
N GLY A 235 13.21 14.59 15.50
CA GLY A 235 13.88 13.28 15.63
C GLY A 235 13.34 12.18 14.70
N ALA A 236 12.42 12.51 13.78
CA ALA A 236 12.02 11.58 12.73
C ALA A 236 13.15 11.33 11.72
N ASP A 237 13.27 10.10 11.23
CA ASP A 237 14.36 9.69 10.33
C ASP A 237 14.02 9.98 8.87
N ARG A 238 14.42 11.17 8.40
CA ARG A 238 14.24 11.56 7.00
C ARG A 238 15.14 10.76 6.04
N SER A 239 16.26 10.21 6.50
CA SER A 239 17.17 9.44 5.63
C SER A 239 16.58 8.09 5.23
N ALA A 240 15.73 7.52 6.08
CA ALA A 240 14.99 6.27 5.81
C ALA A 240 13.99 6.35 4.65
N VAL A 241 13.66 7.56 4.18
CA VAL A 241 12.70 7.81 3.09
C VAL A 241 13.34 8.64 1.97
N ALA A 242 14.67 8.67 1.89
CA ALA A 242 15.39 9.37 0.84
C ALA A 242 15.29 8.66 -0.52
N ASP A 243 15.84 9.30 -1.56
CA ASP A 243 16.07 8.69 -2.88
C ASP A 243 16.89 7.40 -2.75
N GLY A 244 16.57 6.37 -3.52
CA GLY A 244 17.28 5.10 -3.58
C GLY A 244 16.90 4.06 -2.52
N THR A 245 15.93 4.38 -1.66
CA THR A 245 15.48 3.53 -0.54
C THR A 245 14.51 2.42 -0.95
N LEU A 246 13.90 2.50 -2.13
CA LEU A 246 13.00 1.50 -2.70
C LEU A 246 13.59 0.88 -3.98
N ALA A 247 13.17 -0.34 -4.27
CA ALA A 247 13.48 -1.02 -5.52
C ALA A 247 12.43 -0.65 -6.57
N ILE A 248 12.48 0.59 -7.07
CA ILE A 248 11.56 1.10 -8.11
C ILE A 248 12.34 1.75 -9.26
N PRO A 249 11.73 1.95 -10.44
CA PRO A 249 12.37 2.63 -11.57
C PRO A 249 12.91 4.02 -11.25
N GLU A 250 12.26 4.73 -10.33
CA GLU A 250 12.54 6.13 -10.02
C GLU A 250 13.69 6.35 -9.03
N ARG A 251 14.26 5.28 -8.45
CA ARG A 251 15.18 5.25 -7.28
C ARG A 251 16.54 5.98 -7.38
N SER A 252 16.73 6.82 -8.38
CA SER A 252 17.97 7.58 -8.60
C SER A 252 17.68 8.91 -9.30
N ASN A 253 16.50 9.47 -9.10
CA ASN A 253 16.05 10.70 -9.75
C ASN A 253 16.21 11.96 -8.85
N GLY A 254 16.75 11.80 -7.63
CA GLY A 254 16.92 12.87 -6.64
C GLY A 254 15.66 13.17 -5.81
N VAL A 255 14.62 12.34 -5.90
CA VAL A 255 13.35 12.48 -5.18
C VAL A 255 13.22 11.36 -4.15
N PRO A 256 12.66 11.62 -2.95
CA PRO A 256 12.24 10.57 -2.03
C PRO A 256 11.39 9.50 -2.72
N ASP A 257 11.86 8.25 -2.77
CA ASP A 257 11.19 7.17 -3.52
C ASP A 257 9.72 6.95 -3.10
N VAL A 258 9.38 7.18 -1.82
CA VAL A 258 7.99 7.10 -1.34
C VAL A 258 7.08 8.18 -1.97
N LEU A 259 7.65 9.34 -2.29
CA LEU A 259 6.93 10.36 -3.05
C LEU A 259 6.77 9.94 -4.50
N ASP A 260 7.81 9.38 -5.15
CA ASP A 260 7.69 8.87 -6.52
C ASP A 260 6.57 7.83 -6.64
N GLU A 261 6.52 6.88 -5.71
CA GLU A 261 5.44 5.90 -5.66
C GLU A 261 4.08 6.60 -5.47
N ALA A 262 3.95 7.53 -4.52
CA ALA A 262 2.72 8.30 -4.34
C ALA A 262 2.31 9.13 -5.57
N ARG A 263 3.29 9.67 -6.32
CA ARG A 263 3.04 10.40 -7.56
C ARG A 263 2.48 9.51 -8.65
N TRP A 264 2.83 8.22 -8.67
CA TRP A 264 2.26 7.27 -9.63
C TRP A 264 0.72 7.22 -9.54
N GLU A 265 0.18 7.16 -8.32
CA GLU A 265 -1.26 7.22 -8.09
C GLU A 265 -1.82 8.62 -8.33
N LEU A 266 -1.14 9.66 -7.85
CA LEU A 266 -1.61 11.03 -8.03
C LEU A 266 -1.75 11.43 -9.50
N GLU A 267 -0.84 11.00 -10.38
CA GLU A 267 -0.98 11.24 -11.83
C GLU A 267 -2.24 10.57 -12.40
N PHE A 268 -2.64 9.41 -11.88
CA PHE A 268 -3.93 8.79 -12.22
C PHE A 268 -5.11 9.60 -11.66
N LEU A 269 -5.08 10.00 -10.39
CA LEU A 269 -6.14 10.80 -9.78
C LEU A 269 -6.37 12.13 -10.52
N LEU A 270 -5.29 12.79 -10.97
CA LEU A 270 -5.36 14.01 -11.78
C LEU A 270 -6.02 13.75 -13.15
N LYS A 271 -5.75 12.61 -13.80
CA LYS A 271 -6.40 12.22 -15.07
C LYS A 271 -7.89 11.92 -14.92
N MET A 272 -8.35 11.58 -13.71
CA MET A 272 -9.77 11.33 -13.43
C MET A 272 -10.61 12.61 -13.32
N GLN A 273 -9.98 13.80 -13.29
CA GLN A 273 -10.69 15.07 -13.26
C GLN A 273 -11.37 15.37 -14.61
N VAL A 274 -12.65 15.72 -14.57
CA VAL A 274 -13.43 16.08 -15.75
C VAL A 274 -12.84 17.33 -16.42
N PRO A 275 -12.51 17.27 -17.72
CA PRO A 275 -11.91 18.40 -18.44
C PRO A 275 -12.78 19.65 -18.52
N ASP A 276 -12.15 20.79 -18.82
CA ASP A 276 -12.85 22.04 -19.08
C ASP A 276 -13.80 21.95 -20.28
N GLY A 277 -14.87 22.76 -20.23
CA GLY A 277 -15.92 22.78 -21.26
C GLY A 277 -16.84 21.55 -21.26
N ARG A 278 -16.70 20.63 -20.30
CA ARG A 278 -17.58 19.47 -20.12
C ARG A 278 -18.55 19.66 -18.95
N THR A 279 -19.67 18.94 -18.99
CA THR A 279 -20.58 18.84 -17.84
C THR A 279 -19.83 18.24 -16.64
N ASN A 280 -19.95 18.87 -15.47
CA ASN A 280 -19.20 18.54 -14.25
C ASN A 280 -17.68 18.86 -14.32
N ALA A 281 -17.22 19.77 -15.18
CA ALA A 281 -15.82 20.21 -15.22
C ALA A 281 -15.27 20.49 -13.81
N GLY A 282 -14.08 19.95 -13.52
CA GLY A 282 -13.44 20.03 -12.20
C GLY A 282 -13.85 18.94 -11.20
N MET A 283 -15.02 18.31 -11.34
CA MET A 283 -15.36 17.11 -10.57
C MET A 283 -14.47 15.94 -11.01
N VAL A 284 -14.40 14.89 -10.20
CA VAL A 284 -13.54 13.72 -10.45
C VAL A 284 -14.38 12.46 -10.56
N HIS A 285 -14.12 11.65 -11.59
CA HIS A 285 -14.73 10.34 -11.78
C HIS A 285 -14.45 9.46 -10.56
N HIS A 286 -15.47 8.76 -10.06
CA HIS A 286 -15.33 8.04 -8.80
C HIS A 286 -14.33 6.88 -8.88
N LYS A 287 -14.34 6.16 -10.01
CA LYS A 287 -13.54 4.97 -10.26
C LYS A 287 -13.53 4.60 -11.75
N ILE A 288 -12.60 3.72 -12.11
CA ILE A 288 -12.49 3.11 -13.43
C ILE A 288 -12.18 1.62 -13.26
N HIS A 289 -13.02 0.77 -13.85
CA HIS A 289 -12.91 -0.67 -13.68
C HIS A 289 -13.63 -1.42 -14.79
N ASP A 290 -13.62 -2.75 -14.69
CA ASP A 290 -14.23 -3.67 -15.63
C ASP A 290 -15.76 -3.54 -15.64
N GLN A 291 -16.37 -3.83 -16.78
CA GLN A 291 -17.82 -3.90 -16.88
C GLN A 291 -18.37 -5.02 -15.98
N ASN A 292 -17.67 -6.16 -15.91
CA ASN A 292 -18.02 -7.32 -15.08
C ASN A 292 -16.80 -7.83 -14.30
N TRP A 293 -17.05 -8.63 -13.25
CA TRP A 293 -15.97 -9.23 -12.48
C TRP A 293 -15.24 -10.31 -13.29
N THR A 294 -13.92 -10.21 -13.36
CA THR A 294 -13.06 -11.26 -13.93
C THR A 294 -12.86 -12.43 -12.95
N ALA A 295 -12.63 -13.62 -13.49
CA ALA A 295 -12.37 -14.83 -12.70
C ALA A 295 -10.93 -14.87 -12.14
N LEU A 296 -10.70 -15.71 -11.13
CA LEU A 296 -9.36 -16.05 -10.65
C LEU A 296 -8.84 -17.31 -11.39
N PRO A 297 -7.59 -17.32 -11.92
CA PRO A 297 -6.70 -16.17 -12.09
C PRO A 297 -7.02 -15.37 -13.37
N THR A 298 -6.72 -14.06 -13.35
CA THR A 298 -6.70 -13.20 -14.53
C THR A 298 -5.55 -12.20 -14.40
N ARG A 299 -4.47 -12.37 -15.17
CA ARG A 299 -3.34 -11.43 -15.12
C ARG A 299 -3.74 -10.08 -15.74
N PRO A 300 -3.21 -8.93 -15.29
CA PRO A 300 -3.63 -7.61 -15.79
C PRO A 300 -3.50 -7.40 -17.30
N GLU A 301 -2.50 -8.01 -17.93
CA GLU A 301 -2.29 -7.98 -19.38
C GLU A 301 -3.22 -8.93 -20.17
N LEU A 302 -3.92 -9.83 -19.47
CA LEU A 302 -4.84 -10.82 -20.05
C LEU A 302 -6.31 -10.48 -19.85
N ASP A 303 -6.61 -9.42 -19.10
CA ASP A 303 -7.97 -8.95 -18.94
C ASP A 303 -8.57 -8.45 -20.26
N SER A 304 -9.78 -8.93 -20.56
CA SER A 304 -10.50 -8.67 -21.80
C SER A 304 -11.78 -7.85 -21.61
N GLU A 305 -12.11 -7.52 -20.35
CA GLU A 305 -13.32 -6.76 -20.05
C GLU A 305 -13.26 -5.34 -20.61
N ALA A 306 -14.44 -4.79 -20.89
CA ALA A 306 -14.55 -3.38 -21.22
C ALA A 306 -14.26 -2.54 -19.97
N ARG A 307 -13.37 -1.56 -20.10
CA ARG A 307 -13.04 -0.63 -19.02
C ARG A 307 -13.94 0.59 -19.10
N LEU A 308 -14.55 0.97 -17.98
CA LEU A 308 -15.57 2.02 -17.93
C LEU A 308 -15.32 3.00 -16.78
N LEU A 309 -15.44 4.30 -17.06
CA LEU A 309 -15.47 5.34 -16.04
C LEU A 309 -16.84 5.35 -15.37
N SER A 310 -16.87 5.23 -14.04
CA SER A 310 -18.09 5.50 -13.27
C SER A 310 -18.37 7.00 -13.21
N PRO A 311 -19.62 7.40 -12.90
CA PRO A 311 -19.96 8.81 -12.70
C PRO A 311 -19.04 9.50 -11.68
N VAL A 312 -18.97 10.83 -11.76
CA VAL A 312 -18.26 11.64 -10.76
C VAL A 312 -18.94 11.54 -9.39
N SER A 313 -18.15 11.66 -8.32
CA SER A 313 -18.69 11.82 -6.97
C SER A 313 -18.01 12.95 -6.21
N THR A 314 -18.74 13.55 -5.27
CA THR A 314 -18.23 14.61 -4.41
C THR A 314 -17.07 14.09 -3.55
N ALA A 315 -17.19 12.87 -3.01
CA ALA A 315 -16.14 12.22 -2.24
C ALA A 315 -14.84 12.08 -3.07
N ALA A 316 -14.92 11.53 -4.28
CA ALA A 316 -13.75 11.39 -5.15
C ALA A 316 -13.12 12.75 -5.51
N THR A 317 -13.97 13.75 -5.76
CA THR A 317 -13.51 15.11 -6.07
C THR A 317 -12.73 15.73 -4.92
N LEU A 318 -13.21 15.57 -3.69
CA LEU A 318 -12.56 16.10 -2.49
C LEU A 318 -11.33 15.28 -2.08
N ASN A 319 -11.34 13.97 -2.26
CA ASN A 319 -10.17 13.10 -2.06
C ASN A 319 -9.01 13.54 -2.95
N MET A 320 -9.25 13.70 -4.26
CA MET A 320 -8.25 14.21 -5.20
C MET A 320 -7.77 15.61 -4.81
N ALA A 321 -8.69 16.51 -4.44
CA ALA A 321 -8.33 17.86 -4.02
C ALA A 321 -7.38 17.86 -2.81
N ALA A 322 -7.67 17.03 -1.80
CA ALA A 322 -6.86 16.92 -0.59
C ALA A 322 -5.44 16.44 -0.90
N VAL A 323 -5.29 15.33 -1.63
CA VAL A 323 -3.96 14.74 -1.91
C VAL A 323 -3.15 15.56 -2.92
N ALA A 324 -3.80 16.24 -3.86
CA ALA A 324 -3.13 17.13 -4.80
C ALA A 324 -2.65 18.43 -4.12
N ALA A 325 -3.40 18.94 -3.12
CA ALA A 325 -2.93 20.05 -2.28
C ALA A 325 -1.69 19.63 -1.46
N GLN A 326 -1.74 18.45 -0.81
CA GLN A 326 -0.57 17.88 -0.14
C GLN A 326 0.63 17.72 -1.07
N ALA A 327 0.42 17.18 -2.26
CA ALA A 327 1.49 17.02 -3.22
C ALA A 327 2.12 18.34 -3.64
N SER A 328 1.30 19.39 -3.87
CA SER A 328 1.81 20.71 -4.23
C SER A 328 2.89 21.22 -3.25
N ARG A 329 2.64 21.13 -1.94
CA ARG A 329 3.63 21.60 -0.95
C ARG A 329 4.84 20.68 -0.81
N LEU A 330 4.67 19.37 -0.98
CA LEU A 330 5.75 18.39 -0.84
C LEU A 330 6.67 18.33 -2.07
N TRP A 331 6.11 18.52 -3.27
CA TRP A 331 6.83 18.42 -4.53
C TRP A 331 7.50 19.72 -4.99
N LYS A 332 7.14 20.86 -4.41
CA LYS A 332 7.74 22.17 -4.74
C LYS A 332 9.29 22.17 -4.84
N PRO A 333 10.07 21.52 -3.94
CA PRO A 333 11.53 21.49 -4.06
C PRO A 333 12.07 20.52 -5.13
N PHE A 334 11.25 19.61 -5.65
CA PHE A 334 11.67 18.53 -6.56
C PHE A 334 11.16 18.76 -8.00
N ASP A 335 9.91 19.20 -8.14
CA ASP A 335 9.24 19.47 -9.42
C ASP A 335 8.19 20.58 -9.21
N ALA A 336 8.63 21.83 -9.37
CA ALA A 336 7.77 23.01 -9.18
C ALA A 336 6.61 23.09 -10.18
N ALA A 337 6.77 22.54 -11.38
CA ALA A 337 5.74 22.51 -12.42
C ALA A 337 4.64 21.52 -12.05
N PHE A 338 5.03 20.32 -11.59
CA PHE A 338 4.08 19.36 -11.03
C PHE A 338 3.34 19.92 -9.82
N ALA A 339 4.07 20.53 -8.88
CA ALA A 339 3.46 21.14 -7.70
C ALA A 339 2.38 22.17 -8.05
N SER A 340 2.66 23.04 -9.03
CA SER A 340 1.72 24.06 -9.48
C SER A 340 0.51 23.45 -10.20
N ARG A 341 0.70 22.41 -11.01
CA ARG A 341 -0.40 21.65 -11.64
C ARG A 341 -1.29 20.97 -10.59
N ALA A 342 -0.69 20.35 -9.58
CA ALA A 342 -1.41 19.69 -8.50
C ALA A 342 -2.26 20.69 -7.72
N LEU A 343 -1.71 21.87 -7.37
CA LEU A 343 -2.48 22.92 -6.69
C LEU A 343 -3.66 23.42 -7.53
N ALA A 344 -3.43 23.72 -8.82
CA ALA A 344 -4.49 24.19 -9.71
C ALA A 344 -5.63 23.16 -9.84
N ALA A 345 -5.29 21.87 -9.95
CA ALA A 345 -6.27 20.79 -9.99
C ALA A 345 -7.06 20.68 -8.66
N ALA A 346 -6.38 20.83 -7.52
CA ALA A 346 -6.97 20.78 -6.20
C ALA A 346 -7.99 21.90 -5.96
N GLU A 347 -7.63 23.15 -6.25
CA GLU A 347 -8.52 24.31 -6.08
C GLU A 347 -9.75 24.23 -7.00
N LYS A 348 -9.54 23.76 -8.23
CA LYS A 348 -10.61 23.52 -9.20
C LYS A 348 -11.57 22.45 -8.71
N ALA A 349 -11.05 21.33 -8.21
CA ALA A 349 -11.85 20.23 -7.66
C ALA A 349 -12.64 20.66 -6.43
N TYR A 350 -12.01 21.35 -5.48
CA TYR A 350 -12.70 21.85 -4.29
C TYR A 350 -13.84 22.81 -4.65
N THR A 351 -13.60 23.73 -5.59
CA THR A 351 -14.64 24.63 -6.11
C THR A 351 -15.79 23.87 -6.76
N ALA A 352 -15.49 22.87 -7.60
CA ALA A 352 -16.49 22.03 -8.25
C ALA A 352 -17.31 21.20 -7.24
N ALA A 353 -16.67 20.67 -6.20
CA ALA A 353 -17.30 19.94 -5.11
C ALA A 353 -18.27 20.82 -4.31
N LYS A 354 -17.88 22.07 -3.98
CA LYS A 354 -18.80 23.03 -3.31
C LYS A 354 -20.03 23.35 -4.15
N ALA A 355 -19.88 23.38 -5.48
CA ALA A 355 -21.01 23.55 -6.40
C ALA A 355 -21.88 22.28 -6.54
N ASN A 356 -21.34 21.11 -6.19
CA ASN A 356 -22.00 19.81 -6.35
C ASN A 356 -21.84 18.95 -5.08
N PRO A 357 -22.36 19.37 -3.91
CA PRO A 357 -22.03 18.74 -2.63
C PRO A 357 -22.70 17.38 -2.40
N ASN A 358 -23.71 17.03 -3.21
CA ASN A 358 -24.57 15.85 -3.00
C ASN A 358 -24.47 14.82 -4.15
N ARG A 359 -23.36 14.78 -4.89
CA ARG A 359 -23.13 13.78 -5.94
C ARG A 359 -22.50 12.55 -5.31
N LEU A 360 -23.32 11.66 -4.78
CA LEU A 360 -22.87 10.49 -4.02
C LEU A 360 -22.73 9.28 -4.94
N ALA A 361 -21.71 8.44 -4.69
CA ALA A 361 -21.53 7.17 -5.40
C ALA A 361 -22.61 6.18 -4.92
N PRO A 362 -23.32 5.49 -5.83
CA PRO A 362 -24.38 4.56 -5.43
C PRO A 362 -23.81 3.18 -5.08
N ALA A 363 -24.31 2.59 -3.98
CA ALA A 363 -23.97 1.21 -3.58
C ALA A 363 -24.25 0.16 -4.67
N THR A 364 -25.16 0.46 -5.61
CA THR A 364 -25.53 -0.41 -6.72
C THR A 364 -24.51 -0.45 -7.85
N ASP A 365 -23.53 0.47 -7.88
CA ASP A 365 -22.41 0.41 -8.84
C ASP A 365 -21.31 -0.52 -8.31
N ASN A 366 -21.65 -1.80 -8.12
CA ASN A 366 -20.78 -2.82 -7.51
C ASN A 366 -20.50 -4.03 -8.42
N THR A 367 -20.83 -3.92 -9.71
CA THR A 367 -20.59 -4.98 -10.69
C THR A 367 -19.28 -4.72 -11.45
N GLY A 368 -18.33 -5.65 -11.36
CA GLY A 368 -17.01 -5.54 -11.98
C GLY A 368 -16.02 -4.66 -11.23
N GLY A 369 -16.39 -4.18 -10.04
CA GLY A 369 -15.54 -3.37 -9.18
C GLY A 369 -16.28 -2.94 -7.92
N GLY A 370 -15.54 -2.68 -6.84
CA GLY A 370 -16.09 -2.22 -5.56
C GLY A 370 -16.88 -0.91 -5.70
N ALA A 371 -17.93 -0.73 -4.89
CA ALA A 371 -18.75 0.47 -4.96
C ALA A 371 -18.08 1.68 -4.30
N TYR A 372 -17.40 1.49 -3.17
CA TYR A 372 -16.81 2.57 -2.36
C TYR A 372 -17.80 3.73 -2.13
N GLU A 373 -19.07 3.37 -1.89
CA GLU A 373 -20.13 4.33 -1.64
C GLU A 373 -19.94 5.03 -0.31
N ASP A 374 -20.27 6.32 -0.30
CA ASP A 374 -20.41 7.09 0.92
C ASP A 374 -21.66 7.98 0.81
N ASN A 375 -22.44 7.98 1.88
CA ASN A 375 -23.66 8.77 1.99
C ASN A 375 -23.43 10.14 2.66
N THR A 376 -22.24 10.37 3.20
CA THR A 376 -21.85 11.58 3.90
C THR A 376 -20.52 12.05 3.34
N VAL A 377 -20.36 13.35 3.07
CA VAL A 377 -19.09 13.88 2.53
C VAL A 377 -18.56 15.07 3.32
N THR A 378 -19.12 15.28 4.52
CA THR A 378 -18.78 16.43 5.38
C THR A 378 -17.34 16.37 5.87
N ASP A 379 -16.83 15.15 6.02
CA ASP A 379 -15.48 14.84 6.45
C ASP A 379 -14.46 15.00 5.32
N GLU A 380 -14.79 14.63 4.08
CA GLU A 380 -13.97 14.92 2.91
C GLU A 380 -13.88 16.43 2.67
N PHE A 381 -14.97 17.18 2.90
CA PHE A 381 -14.95 18.64 2.80
C PHE A 381 -14.00 19.25 3.85
N TYR A 382 -14.03 18.71 5.07
CA TYR A 382 -13.12 19.13 6.14
C TYR A 382 -11.67 18.80 5.80
N TRP A 383 -11.40 17.57 5.37
CA TRP A 383 -10.06 17.12 5.02
C TRP A 383 -9.47 17.91 3.86
N ALA A 384 -10.19 18.06 2.74
CA ALA A 384 -9.72 18.85 1.60
C ALA A 384 -9.47 20.32 1.98
N ALA A 385 -10.33 20.92 2.80
CA ALA A 385 -10.11 22.29 3.30
C ALA A 385 -8.87 22.39 4.19
N ALA A 386 -8.61 21.40 5.04
CA ALA A 386 -7.41 21.34 5.88
C ALA A 386 -6.13 21.25 5.03
N GLU A 387 -6.10 20.39 4.01
CA GLU A 387 -4.95 20.24 3.11
C GLU A 387 -4.71 21.50 2.26
N LEU A 388 -5.77 22.08 1.70
CA LEU A 388 -5.69 23.33 0.94
C LEU A 388 -5.25 24.50 1.83
N TYR A 389 -5.72 24.58 3.07
CA TYR A 389 -5.29 25.59 4.01
C TYR A 389 -3.81 25.42 4.41
N ALA A 390 -3.38 24.20 4.73
CA ALA A 390 -1.98 23.90 5.05
C ALA A 390 -1.03 24.24 3.87
N THR A 391 -1.53 24.12 2.64
CA THR A 391 -0.76 24.39 1.43
C THR A 391 -0.71 25.88 1.06
N THR A 392 -1.81 26.61 1.24
CA THR A 392 -1.99 27.96 0.67
C THR A 392 -2.04 29.08 1.71
N GLY A 393 -2.41 28.76 2.96
CA GLY A 393 -2.74 29.76 3.98
C GLY A 393 -4.01 30.59 3.68
N ASN A 394 -4.77 30.25 2.64
CA ASN A 394 -5.95 31.02 2.22
C ASN A 394 -7.05 30.98 3.29
N THR A 395 -7.55 32.17 3.68
CA THR A 395 -8.53 32.32 4.76
C THR A 395 -9.90 31.74 4.43
N GLY A 396 -10.25 31.56 3.15
CA GLY A 396 -11.47 30.87 2.72
C GLY A 396 -11.50 29.42 3.20
N TYR A 397 -10.45 28.65 2.92
CA TYR A 397 -10.33 27.27 3.39
C TYR A 397 -10.25 27.18 4.91
N ARG A 398 -9.60 28.15 5.56
CA ARG A 398 -9.63 28.26 7.03
C ARG A 398 -11.04 28.44 7.57
N ASN A 399 -11.86 29.29 6.96
CA ASN A 399 -13.23 29.51 7.38
C ASN A 399 -14.09 28.24 7.16
N ASP A 400 -13.90 27.56 6.03
CA ASP A 400 -14.58 26.31 5.72
C ASP A 400 -14.23 25.22 6.76
N LEU A 401 -12.93 25.00 7.05
CA LEU A 401 -12.54 24.00 8.06
C LEU A 401 -12.93 24.40 9.49
N SER A 402 -12.90 25.69 9.85
CA SER A 402 -13.27 26.15 11.20
C SER A 402 -14.77 26.11 11.47
N SER A 403 -15.60 26.17 10.42
CA SER A 403 -17.07 26.06 10.52
C SER A 403 -17.58 24.61 10.41
N SER A 404 -16.69 23.68 10.05
CA SER A 404 -17.01 22.26 9.95
C SER A 404 -17.41 21.66 11.31
N PRO A 405 -18.36 20.71 11.36
CA PRO A 405 -18.66 19.93 12.57
C PRO A 405 -17.47 19.08 13.04
N HIS A 406 -16.45 18.89 12.19
CA HIS A 406 -15.26 18.09 12.48
C HIS A 406 -14.08 18.91 13.01
N ALA A 407 -14.22 20.24 13.11
CA ALA A 407 -13.17 21.13 13.55
C ALA A 407 -12.65 20.81 14.97
N ARG A 408 -11.43 21.26 15.27
CA ARG A 408 -10.84 21.20 16.62
C ARG A 408 -10.73 19.77 17.17
N GLY A 409 -10.47 18.79 16.31
CA GLY A 409 -10.29 17.40 16.73
C GLY A 409 -11.59 16.62 16.93
N ALA A 410 -12.75 17.20 16.58
CA ALA A 410 -14.04 16.54 16.73
C ALA A 410 -14.14 15.25 15.89
N SER A 411 -13.35 15.12 14.81
CA SER A 411 -13.26 13.91 14.00
C SER A 411 -12.91 12.66 14.83
N PHE A 412 -12.03 12.80 15.81
CA PHE A 412 -11.57 11.69 16.63
C PHE A 412 -12.62 11.18 17.63
N THR A 413 -13.82 11.80 17.70
CA THR A 413 -14.94 11.26 18.49
C THR A 413 -15.58 10.03 17.83
N ARG A 414 -15.56 9.92 16.49
CA ARG A 414 -16.11 8.79 15.73
C ARG A 414 -15.12 7.64 15.59
N GLY A 415 -13.88 7.94 15.22
CA GLY A 415 -12.86 6.93 14.88
C GLY A 415 -11.53 7.57 14.53
N ALA A 416 -10.55 6.77 14.10
CA ALA A 416 -9.33 7.26 13.47
C ALA A 416 -9.68 7.81 12.07
N TYR A 417 -9.42 7.02 11.04
CA TYR A 417 -9.77 7.30 9.66
C TYR A 417 -9.74 6.02 8.82
N ASP A 418 -10.55 6.00 7.78
CA ASP A 418 -10.61 4.98 6.74
C ASP A 418 -11.09 5.64 5.43
N TRP A 419 -11.37 4.84 4.40
CA TRP A 419 -11.73 5.36 3.08
C TRP A 419 -13.09 6.11 3.06
N SER A 420 -13.97 5.87 4.05
CA SER A 420 -15.30 6.46 4.24
C SER A 420 -15.38 7.42 5.44
N TRP A 421 -14.25 7.62 6.12
CA TRP A 421 -14.15 8.53 7.25
C TRP A 421 -12.80 9.23 7.21
N THR A 422 -12.77 10.40 6.59
CA THR A 422 -11.49 11.06 6.23
C THR A 422 -11.13 12.27 7.07
N ALA A 423 -12.03 12.74 7.95
CA ALA A 423 -11.81 13.97 8.72
C ALA A 423 -10.57 13.90 9.65
N GLY A 424 -10.26 12.72 10.18
CA GLY A 424 -9.07 12.51 11.01
C GLY A 424 -7.74 12.72 10.26
N LEU A 425 -7.74 12.61 8.92
CA LEU A 425 -6.59 12.94 8.08
C LEU A 425 -6.30 14.46 8.13
N GLY A 426 -7.35 15.28 7.97
CA GLY A 426 -7.24 16.73 8.08
C GLY A 426 -6.78 17.21 9.46
N ASP A 427 -7.33 16.63 10.53
CA ASP A 427 -6.86 16.93 11.89
C ASP A 427 -5.40 16.49 12.11
N THR A 428 -4.97 15.37 11.54
CA THR A 428 -3.58 14.92 11.61
C THR A 428 -2.64 15.93 10.92
N THR A 429 -3.00 16.40 9.73
CA THR A 429 -2.27 17.46 9.01
C THR A 429 -2.20 18.74 9.85
N LEU A 430 -3.32 19.22 10.39
CA LEU A 430 -3.36 20.45 11.20
C LEU A 430 -2.62 20.33 12.55
N ALA A 431 -2.45 19.11 13.08
CA ALA A 431 -1.68 18.87 14.30
C ALA A 431 -0.16 18.92 14.07
N LEU A 432 0.29 18.51 12.88
CA LEU A 432 1.71 18.32 12.55
C LEU A 432 2.28 19.47 11.71
N VAL A 433 1.59 19.86 10.64
CA VAL A 433 2.04 20.87 9.68
C VAL A 433 1.82 22.27 10.27
N PRO A 434 2.86 23.13 10.33
CA PRO A 434 2.69 24.51 10.76
C PRO A 434 1.76 25.29 9.82
N THR A 435 0.71 25.90 10.37
CA THR A 435 -0.24 26.75 9.64
C THR A 435 -0.52 28.04 10.42
N GLY A 436 -1.34 28.94 9.87
CA GLY A 436 -1.82 30.12 10.58
C GLY A 436 -3.03 29.87 11.52
N LEU A 437 -3.36 28.60 11.82
CA LEU A 437 -4.48 28.27 12.71
C LEU A 437 -4.19 28.75 14.14
N ALA A 438 -5.23 29.13 14.89
CA ALA A 438 -5.06 29.57 16.27
C ALA A 438 -4.41 28.46 17.12
N SER A 439 -3.45 28.82 17.98
CA SER A 439 -2.73 27.85 18.83
C SER A 439 -3.66 27.07 19.76
N GLY A 440 -4.76 27.67 20.20
CA GLY A 440 -5.82 27.00 20.96
C GLY A 440 -6.52 25.89 20.17
N ASP A 441 -6.77 26.11 18.87
CA ASP A 441 -7.38 25.10 17.99
C ASP A 441 -6.39 23.95 17.74
N VAL A 442 -5.13 24.26 17.43
CA VAL A 442 -4.08 23.23 17.27
C VAL A 442 -3.92 22.40 18.55
N SER A 443 -3.96 23.04 19.72
CA SER A 443 -3.89 22.35 21.01
C SER A 443 -5.09 21.45 21.27
N ALA A 444 -6.30 21.89 20.89
CA ALA A 444 -7.51 21.07 20.95
C ALA A 444 -7.41 19.83 20.05
N ILE A 445 -6.94 20.00 18.80
CA ILE A 445 -6.73 18.90 17.85
C ILE A 445 -5.75 17.87 18.42
N ARG A 446 -4.57 18.33 18.88
CA ARG A 446 -3.56 17.44 19.50
C ARG A 446 -4.11 16.72 20.72
N SER A 447 -4.90 17.40 21.54
CA SER A 447 -5.55 16.80 22.72
C SER A 447 -6.58 15.74 22.33
N ALA A 448 -7.31 15.94 21.24
CA ALA A 448 -8.28 14.97 20.72
C ALA A 448 -7.60 13.70 20.19
N ILE A 449 -6.48 13.84 19.46
CA ILE A 449 -5.63 12.71 19.02
C ILE A 449 -5.17 11.89 20.22
N VAL A 450 -4.60 12.54 21.23
CA VAL A 450 -4.13 11.89 22.46
C VAL A 450 -5.29 11.22 23.21
N GLY A 451 -6.45 11.88 23.30
CA GLY A 451 -7.64 11.31 23.92
C GLY A 451 -8.20 10.09 23.18
N PHE A 452 -8.12 10.05 21.84
CA PHE A 452 -8.46 8.87 21.07
C PHE A 452 -7.47 7.73 21.30
N ALA A 453 -6.18 8.04 21.28
CA ALA A 453 -5.11 7.08 21.61
C ALA A 453 -5.31 6.46 23.00
N ASP A 454 -5.71 7.24 24.01
CA ASP A 454 -6.05 6.73 25.35
C ASP A 454 -7.25 5.78 25.34
N ARG A 455 -8.30 6.07 24.55
CA ARG A 455 -9.43 5.15 24.38
C ARG A 455 -9.01 3.84 23.73
N MET A 456 -8.13 3.88 22.74
CA MET A 456 -7.59 2.67 22.10
C MET A 456 -6.76 1.84 23.09
N LEU A 457 -5.92 2.48 23.91
CA LEU A 457 -5.16 1.79 24.96
C LEU A 457 -6.10 1.13 26.01
N ALA A 458 -7.14 1.85 26.43
CA ALA A 458 -8.15 1.30 27.35
C ALA A 458 -8.89 0.10 26.74
N GLN A 459 -9.15 0.13 25.43
CA GLN A 459 -9.77 -0.97 24.71
C GLN A 459 -8.87 -2.22 24.66
N ILE A 460 -7.61 -2.07 24.27
CA ILE A 460 -6.70 -3.22 24.14
C ILE A 460 -6.28 -3.81 25.48
N ALA A 461 -6.29 -3.00 26.56
CA ALA A 461 -6.06 -3.47 27.93
C ALA A 461 -7.07 -4.55 28.37
N ASN A 462 -8.25 -4.63 27.72
CA ASN A 462 -9.28 -5.62 28.01
C ASN A 462 -9.33 -6.82 27.03
N GLN A 463 -8.48 -6.86 26.01
CA GLN A 463 -8.46 -7.94 25.00
C GLN A 463 -7.30 -8.91 25.14
N GLY A 464 -7.58 -10.22 25.26
CA GLY A 464 -6.65 -11.34 25.27
C GLY A 464 -5.56 -11.25 24.21
N TYR A 465 -5.95 -10.78 23.02
CA TYR A 465 -5.11 -10.50 21.87
C TYR A 465 -5.24 -9.01 21.52
N PRO A 466 -4.34 -8.14 22.02
CA PRO A 466 -4.45 -6.69 21.87
C PRO A 466 -4.51 -6.23 20.40
N ALA A 467 -5.69 -5.77 19.96
CA ALA A 467 -5.90 -5.19 18.63
C ALA A 467 -6.77 -3.92 18.74
N PRO A 468 -6.24 -2.70 18.48
CA PRO A 468 -7.02 -1.47 18.57
C PRO A 468 -8.12 -1.39 17.50
N GLY A 469 -9.32 -0.90 17.86
CA GLY A 469 -10.45 -0.71 16.92
C GLY A 469 -11.60 -1.74 16.99
N SER A 470 -11.37 -2.92 17.54
CA SER A 470 -12.38 -4.00 17.74
C SER A 470 -13.36 -3.84 18.91
N GLY A 471 -13.45 -2.65 19.53
CA GLY A 471 -14.05 -2.46 20.87
C GLY A 471 -15.55 -2.67 20.95
N ASN A 472 -16.23 -2.62 19.80
CA ASN A 472 -17.67 -2.80 19.70
C ASN A 472 -18.07 -4.28 19.48
N GLY A 473 -17.12 -5.21 19.50
CA GLY A 473 -17.40 -6.64 19.33
C GLY A 473 -17.49 -7.13 17.88
N THR A 474 -17.31 -6.25 16.91
CA THR A 474 -17.42 -6.57 15.48
C THR A 474 -16.07 -6.42 14.78
N TYR A 475 -15.71 -7.44 14.00
CA TYR A 475 -14.64 -7.40 13.01
C TYR A 475 -15.31 -7.31 11.63
N TYR A 476 -14.96 -6.31 10.84
CA TYR A 476 -15.54 -6.06 9.52
C TYR A 476 -14.50 -6.30 8.41
N TRP A 477 -14.94 -6.28 7.15
CA TRP A 477 -14.06 -6.41 5.99
C TRP A 477 -12.93 -5.38 6.02
N GLY A 478 -11.68 -5.84 6.12
CA GLY A 478 -10.52 -4.95 6.21
C GLY A 478 -10.15 -4.54 7.64
N SER A 479 -10.60 -5.31 8.64
CA SER A 479 -10.31 -5.09 10.06
C SER A 479 -8.82 -4.91 10.38
N ASN A 480 -7.90 -5.57 9.67
CA ASN A 480 -6.46 -5.36 9.85
C ASN A 480 -6.01 -3.97 9.41
N GLY A 481 -6.60 -3.41 8.35
CA GLY A 481 -6.39 -2.02 7.95
C GLY A 481 -6.86 -1.05 9.03
N ALA A 482 -7.98 -1.35 9.69
CA ALA A 482 -8.47 -0.57 10.83
C ALA A 482 -7.52 -0.64 12.04
N VAL A 483 -7.00 -1.83 12.34
CA VAL A 483 -5.97 -2.03 13.37
C VAL A 483 -4.74 -1.18 13.07
N ALA A 484 -4.26 -1.19 11.82
CA ALA A 484 -3.12 -0.37 11.39
C ALA A 484 -3.42 1.13 11.48
N ASN A 485 -4.57 1.61 11.00
CA ASN A 485 -4.94 3.03 11.10
C ASN A 485 -5.06 3.51 12.55
N ASN A 486 -5.61 2.70 13.45
CA ASN A 486 -5.67 3.04 14.87
C ASN A 486 -4.27 3.04 15.51
N ALA A 487 -3.40 2.13 15.09
CA ALA A 487 -2.00 2.12 15.51
C ALA A 487 -1.23 3.36 15.00
N ASN A 488 -1.56 3.86 13.81
CA ASN A 488 -1.00 5.11 13.28
C ASN A 488 -1.38 6.30 14.18
N VAL A 489 -2.60 6.35 14.72
CA VAL A 489 -2.99 7.40 15.68
C VAL A 489 -2.25 7.25 17.02
N LEU A 490 -2.02 6.03 17.51
CA LEU A 490 -1.16 5.79 18.68
C LEU A 490 0.27 6.31 18.42
N ALA A 491 0.82 6.04 17.25
CA ALA A 491 2.14 6.52 16.83
C ALA A 491 2.21 8.06 16.76
N VAL A 492 1.20 8.73 16.17
CA VAL A 492 1.12 10.20 16.18
C VAL A 492 0.99 10.74 17.61
N ALA A 493 0.20 10.10 18.48
CA ALA A 493 0.13 10.49 19.90
C ALA A 493 1.49 10.35 20.61
N TYR A 494 2.29 9.34 20.26
CA TYR A 494 3.68 9.25 20.71
C TYR A 494 4.53 10.39 20.17
N ASP A 495 4.43 10.74 18.88
CA ASP A 495 5.21 11.85 18.31
C ASP A 495 4.91 13.19 18.99
N LEU A 496 3.64 13.42 19.33
CA LEU A 496 3.15 14.63 19.99
C LEU A 496 3.56 14.72 21.47
N THR A 497 3.63 13.59 22.19
CA THR A 497 3.76 13.58 23.66
C THR A 497 5.03 12.93 24.18
N ARG A 498 5.68 12.09 23.38
CA ARG A 498 6.76 11.16 23.73
C ARG A 498 6.45 10.20 24.88
N THR A 499 5.16 10.00 25.18
CA THR A 499 4.74 9.09 26.24
C THR A 499 4.75 7.65 25.75
N THR A 500 5.62 6.82 26.32
CA THR A 500 5.92 5.45 25.86
C THR A 500 4.73 4.51 25.80
N LYS A 501 3.66 4.74 26.58
CA LYS A 501 2.43 3.92 26.52
C LYS A 501 1.83 3.88 25.11
N TYR A 502 1.89 4.98 24.37
CA TYR A 502 1.37 5.04 23.00
C TYR A 502 2.24 4.24 22.04
N ARG A 503 3.57 4.34 22.19
CA ARG A 503 4.52 3.53 21.43
C ARG A 503 4.28 2.04 21.68
N ASN A 504 4.15 1.65 22.93
CA ASN A 504 3.90 0.27 23.33
C ASN A 504 2.57 -0.25 22.76
N GLY A 505 1.52 0.58 22.72
CA GLY A 505 0.26 0.22 22.09
C GLY A 505 0.36 0.00 20.57
N ALA A 506 1.12 0.84 19.87
CA ALA A 506 1.38 0.66 18.44
C ALA A 506 2.11 -0.67 18.16
N PHE A 507 3.12 -1.02 18.98
CA PHE A 507 3.81 -2.31 18.88
C PHE A 507 2.93 -3.51 19.28
N ALA A 508 1.97 -3.32 20.19
CA ALA A 508 1.00 -4.37 20.49
C ALA A 508 0.09 -4.70 19.28
N ALA A 509 -0.26 -3.70 18.47
CA ALA A 509 -0.97 -3.89 17.20
C ALA A 509 -0.07 -4.57 16.15
N TYR A 510 1.20 -4.19 16.07
CA TYR A 510 2.19 -4.84 15.22
C TYR A 510 2.35 -6.33 15.55
N ASP A 511 2.44 -6.69 16.83
CA ASP A 511 2.49 -8.09 17.29
C ASP A 511 1.25 -8.88 16.88
N TYR A 512 0.06 -8.26 16.97
CA TYR A 512 -1.19 -8.87 16.55
C TYR A 512 -1.20 -9.21 15.06
N LEU A 513 -0.74 -8.27 14.21
CA LEU A 513 -0.66 -8.46 12.77
C LEU A 513 0.33 -9.57 12.37
N LEU A 514 1.33 -9.83 13.20
CA LEU A 514 2.39 -10.82 12.95
C LEU A 514 2.26 -12.13 13.74
N GLY A 515 1.08 -12.44 14.27
CA GLY A 515 0.78 -13.77 14.81
C GLY A 515 0.34 -13.82 16.26
N ARG A 516 0.41 -12.73 17.04
CA ARG A 516 -0.16 -12.68 18.39
C ARG A 516 -1.67 -12.46 18.36
N ASN A 517 -2.36 -13.38 17.72
CA ASN A 517 -3.81 -13.43 17.55
C ASN A 517 -4.31 -14.89 17.73
N PRO A 518 -5.63 -15.10 17.86
CA PRO A 518 -6.16 -16.43 18.21
C PRO A 518 -5.87 -17.52 17.18
N LEU A 519 -5.64 -17.14 15.93
CA LEU A 519 -5.40 -18.06 14.82
C LEU A 519 -3.92 -18.41 14.63
N ASN A 520 -3.04 -17.77 15.43
CA ASN A 520 -1.59 -17.84 15.28
C ASN A 520 -1.19 -17.56 13.84
N GLN A 521 -1.82 -16.56 13.22
CA GLN A 521 -1.67 -16.24 11.80
C GLN A 521 -0.87 -14.95 11.68
N SER A 522 0.25 -14.96 10.97
CA SER A 522 0.77 -13.69 10.47
C SER A 522 -0.08 -13.26 9.28
N TYR A 523 -0.70 -12.09 9.39
CA TYR A 523 -1.52 -11.49 8.33
C TYR A 523 -0.71 -10.79 7.25
N VAL A 524 0.62 -10.83 7.36
CA VAL A 524 1.57 -10.22 6.42
C VAL A 524 2.25 -11.33 5.62
N ALA A 525 2.08 -11.29 4.30
CA ALA A 525 2.69 -12.26 3.41
C ALA A 525 4.23 -12.26 3.57
N GLY A 526 4.84 -13.45 3.57
CA GLY A 526 6.30 -13.62 3.66
C GLY A 526 6.92 -13.39 5.04
N TYR A 527 6.13 -13.09 6.07
CA TYR A 527 6.62 -12.81 7.43
C TYR A 527 6.01 -13.78 8.46
N GLY A 528 6.87 -14.45 9.24
CA GLY A 528 6.47 -15.42 10.28
C GLY A 528 6.40 -16.86 9.76
N ASP A 529 6.22 -17.83 10.66
CA ASP A 529 6.11 -19.26 10.33
C ASP A 529 4.78 -19.65 9.69
N LYS A 530 3.71 -18.91 10.00
CA LYS A 530 2.37 -19.07 9.38
C LYS A 530 1.94 -17.73 8.75
N PRO A 531 2.61 -17.26 7.68
CA PRO A 531 2.19 -16.08 6.94
C PRO A 531 0.95 -16.38 6.11
N VAL A 532 0.20 -15.35 5.73
CA VAL A 532 -0.81 -15.49 4.67
C VAL A 532 -0.13 -15.83 3.36
N ARG A 533 -0.72 -16.76 2.61
CA ARG A 533 -0.18 -17.26 1.35
C ARG A 533 -1.17 -17.14 0.19
N ASN A 534 -2.45 -17.26 0.48
CA ASN A 534 -3.51 -17.42 -0.52
C ASN A 534 -4.46 -16.23 -0.50
N VAL A 535 -3.91 -15.02 -0.54
CA VAL A 535 -4.75 -13.82 -0.58
C VAL A 535 -5.62 -13.80 -1.84
N HIS A 536 -6.84 -13.28 -1.75
CA HIS A 536 -7.72 -13.10 -2.89
C HIS A 536 -7.12 -12.06 -3.85
N HIS A 537 -6.47 -12.52 -4.92
CA HIS A 537 -5.79 -11.65 -5.90
C HIS A 537 -5.68 -12.33 -7.27
N ARG A 538 -6.01 -11.63 -8.37
CA ARG A 538 -6.09 -12.27 -9.70
C ARG A 538 -4.75 -12.75 -10.26
N PHE A 539 -3.64 -12.10 -9.90
CA PHE A 539 -2.28 -12.54 -10.28
C PHE A 539 -1.58 -13.44 -9.24
N TRP A 540 -1.65 -13.12 -7.94
CA TRP A 540 -1.01 -13.90 -6.87
C TRP A 540 -1.81 -15.15 -6.48
N ALA A 541 -2.14 -15.95 -7.49
CA ALA A 541 -3.16 -16.99 -7.42
C ALA A 541 -2.57 -18.42 -7.40
N ASN A 542 -1.46 -18.61 -6.68
CA ASN A 542 -0.76 -19.91 -6.63
C ASN A 542 -1.66 -21.09 -6.22
N GLN A 543 -2.65 -20.86 -5.35
CA GLN A 543 -3.61 -21.89 -4.92
C GLN A 543 -4.45 -22.44 -6.10
N ASN A 544 -4.79 -21.59 -7.07
CA ASN A 544 -5.54 -21.99 -8.27
C ASN A 544 -4.62 -22.48 -9.39
N ASP A 545 -3.43 -21.87 -9.53
CA ASP A 545 -2.44 -22.21 -10.54
C ASP A 545 -1.03 -22.15 -9.94
N GLY A 546 -0.43 -23.32 -9.75
CA GLY A 546 0.90 -23.47 -9.14
C GLY A 546 2.04 -22.76 -9.88
N SER A 547 1.84 -22.35 -11.14
CA SER A 547 2.81 -21.55 -11.90
C SER A 547 2.84 -20.07 -11.51
N LEU A 548 1.77 -19.56 -10.91
CA LEU A 548 1.65 -18.17 -10.46
C LEU A 548 2.29 -17.95 -9.08
N PRO A 549 2.69 -16.72 -8.75
CA PRO A 549 3.22 -16.42 -7.41
C PRO A 549 2.14 -16.43 -6.32
N THR A 550 2.56 -16.56 -5.07
CA THR A 550 1.77 -16.11 -3.89
C THR A 550 1.95 -14.59 -3.73
N ALA A 551 1.31 -13.95 -2.76
CA ALA A 551 1.56 -12.53 -2.50
C ALA A 551 3.04 -12.24 -2.20
N PRO A 552 3.60 -11.13 -2.68
CA PRO A 552 4.96 -10.72 -2.36
C PRO A 552 5.09 -10.39 -0.87
N PRO A 553 6.29 -10.57 -0.28
CA PRO A 553 6.55 -10.20 1.11
C PRO A 553 6.09 -8.77 1.42
N GLY A 554 5.52 -8.55 2.60
CA GLY A 554 5.04 -7.24 3.02
C GLY A 554 3.65 -6.87 2.51
N SER A 555 2.89 -7.82 1.94
CA SER A 555 1.47 -7.60 1.59
C SER A 555 0.55 -7.91 2.78
N LEU A 556 -0.31 -6.97 3.18
CA LEU A 556 -1.26 -7.13 4.28
C LEU A 556 -2.62 -7.66 3.79
N SER A 557 -3.07 -8.75 4.40
CA SER A 557 -4.43 -9.29 4.27
C SER A 557 -5.46 -8.45 5.05
N GLY A 558 -6.66 -8.30 4.51
CA GLY A 558 -7.77 -7.57 5.15
C GLY A 558 -8.15 -8.08 6.55
N GLY A 559 -7.94 -9.37 6.83
CA GLY A 559 -8.10 -9.95 8.15
C GLY A 559 -9.52 -10.35 8.51
N PRO A 560 -9.76 -10.69 9.80
CA PRO A 560 -11.03 -11.28 10.20
C PRO A 560 -12.26 -10.42 9.89
N ASN A 561 -13.34 -11.07 9.50
CA ASN A 561 -14.63 -10.43 9.22
C ASN A 561 -15.78 -11.32 9.71
N SER A 562 -16.46 -10.85 10.74
CA SER A 562 -17.57 -11.57 11.40
C SER A 562 -18.90 -11.50 10.65
N GLU A 563 -18.98 -10.74 9.56
CA GLU A 563 -20.20 -10.64 8.74
C GLU A 563 -20.34 -11.76 7.70
N LEU A 564 -19.28 -12.56 7.48
CA LEU A 564 -19.27 -13.73 6.59
C LEU A 564 -19.81 -13.40 5.17
N GLN A 565 -19.16 -12.46 4.48
CA GLN A 565 -19.69 -11.83 3.26
C GLN A 565 -19.27 -12.53 1.95
N ASP A 566 -18.70 -13.74 2.03
CA ASP A 566 -18.39 -14.57 0.87
C ASP A 566 -18.76 -16.06 1.04
N PRO A 567 -18.97 -16.81 -0.05
CA PRO A 567 -19.39 -18.20 0.04
C PRO A 567 -18.41 -19.12 0.77
N VAL A 568 -17.09 -18.85 0.68
CA VAL A 568 -16.06 -19.66 1.33
C VAL A 568 -16.15 -19.50 2.84
N VAL A 569 -16.21 -18.26 3.33
CA VAL A 569 -16.31 -17.99 4.77
C VAL A 569 -17.66 -18.41 5.33
N GLN A 570 -18.75 -18.29 4.58
CA GLN A 570 -20.07 -18.79 5.01
C GLN A 570 -20.05 -20.30 5.22
N ALA A 571 -19.38 -21.04 4.33
CA ALA A 571 -19.26 -22.48 4.41
C ALA A 571 -18.31 -22.94 5.53
N GLN A 572 -17.21 -22.21 5.76
CA GLN A 572 -16.13 -22.68 6.64
C GLN A 572 -16.15 -22.07 8.06
N LEU A 573 -16.73 -20.88 8.24
CA LEU A 573 -16.58 -20.08 9.45
C LEU A 573 -17.91 -19.80 10.16
N GLY A 574 -18.96 -20.57 9.87
CA GLY A 574 -20.25 -20.45 10.56
C GLY A 574 -20.10 -20.52 12.09
N GLY A 575 -20.53 -19.47 12.79
CA GLY A 575 -20.46 -19.38 14.25
C GLY A 575 -19.08 -19.05 14.84
N CYS A 576 -18.10 -18.65 14.00
CA CYS A 576 -16.80 -18.16 14.46
C CYS A 576 -16.95 -17.01 15.47
N LYS A 577 -15.98 -16.91 16.38
CA LYS A 577 -15.81 -15.71 17.21
C LYS A 577 -15.13 -14.61 16.39
N PRO A 578 -15.43 -13.32 16.62
CA PRO A 578 -14.98 -12.24 15.73
C PRO A 578 -13.51 -12.29 15.31
N GLN A 579 -12.58 -12.50 16.24
CA GLN A 579 -11.14 -12.58 15.92
C GLN A 579 -10.70 -13.89 15.24
N LYS A 580 -11.57 -14.88 15.17
CA LYS A 580 -11.36 -16.19 14.52
C LYS A 580 -12.11 -16.31 13.20
N CYS A 581 -12.83 -15.29 12.77
CA CYS A 581 -13.55 -15.27 11.49
C CYS A 581 -12.60 -14.95 10.32
N PHE A 582 -11.60 -15.81 10.10
CA PHE A 582 -10.63 -15.68 9.02
C PHE A 582 -10.18 -17.06 8.52
N VAL A 583 -9.90 -17.16 7.23
CA VAL A 583 -9.26 -18.33 6.60
C VAL A 583 -8.32 -17.85 5.49
N ASP A 584 -7.15 -18.50 5.37
CA ASP A 584 -6.17 -18.20 4.31
C ASP A 584 -6.49 -18.99 3.03
N ASP A 585 -7.53 -18.53 2.33
CA ASP A 585 -8.03 -19.13 1.09
C ASP A 585 -8.30 -18.06 0.03
N ILE A 586 -7.94 -18.33 -1.23
CA ILE A 586 -8.04 -17.39 -2.33
C ILE A 586 -9.49 -17.05 -2.69
N GLY A 587 -10.44 -17.94 -2.40
CA GLY A 587 -11.86 -17.69 -2.59
C GLY A 587 -12.50 -16.83 -1.50
N ALA A 588 -11.79 -16.59 -0.39
CA ALA A 588 -12.31 -15.90 0.80
C ALA A 588 -12.08 -14.37 0.74
N TYR A 589 -12.64 -13.70 -0.27
CA TYR A 589 -12.39 -12.27 -0.52
C TYR A 589 -12.75 -11.37 0.67
N SER A 590 -13.76 -11.72 1.47
CA SER A 590 -14.23 -10.86 2.57
C SER A 590 -13.34 -10.88 3.81
N VAL A 591 -12.40 -11.82 3.89
CA VAL A 591 -11.44 -11.97 5.02
C VAL A 591 -9.98 -11.99 4.58
N ASN A 592 -9.68 -12.30 3.30
CA ASN A 592 -8.31 -12.56 2.85
C ASN A 592 -7.94 -11.86 1.53
N GLU A 593 -8.66 -10.82 1.13
CA GLU A 593 -8.18 -9.92 0.07
C GLU A 593 -6.97 -9.08 0.54
N VAL A 594 -6.32 -8.37 -0.38
CA VAL A 594 -5.34 -7.31 -0.15
C VAL A 594 -5.86 -6.01 -0.74
N ALA A 595 -5.49 -4.84 -0.19
CA ALA A 595 -5.88 -3.55 -0.76
C ALA A 595 -4.85 -2.45 -0.48
N ILE A 596 -4.79 -1.43 -1.35
CA ILE A 596 -3.88 -0.29 -1.25
C ILE A 596 -4.05 0.46 0.07
N ASN A 597 -5.27 0.62 0.57
CA ASN A 597 -5.55 1.33 1.83
C ASN A 597 -5.08 0.57 3.07
N TRP A 598 -5.14 -0.76 3.07
CA TRP A 598 -4.63 -1.57 4.18
C TRP A 598 -3.10 -1.59 4.15
N ASN A 599 -2.52 -1.73 2.97
CA ASN A 599 -1.07 -1.73 2.80
C ASN A 599 -0.47 -0.34 3.05
N SER A 600 -1.16 0.76 2.75
CA SER A 600 -0.68 2.12 3.06
C SER A 600 -0.74 2.39 4.56
N ALA A 601 -1.78 1.88 5.24
CA ALA A 601 -1.89 1.96 6.69
C ALA A 601 -0.75 1.21 7.38
N MET A 602 -0.45 -0.02 6.91
CA MET A 602 0.67 -0.81 7.41
C MET A 602 2.01 -0.17 7.07
N ALA A 603 2.22 0.28 5.83
CA ALA A 603 3.46 0.94 5.41
C ALA A 603 3.76 2.13 6.33
N TRP A 604 2.76 2.97 6.62
CA TRP A 604 2.92 4.06 7.56
C TRP A 604 3.33 3.57 8.96
N LEU A 605 2.64 2.55 9.50
CA LEU A 605 2.94 1.97 10.81
C LEU A 605 4.38 1.43 10.88
N VAL A 606 4.81 0.65 9.89
CA VAL A 606 6.12 -0.01 9.91
C VAL A 606 7.26 0.95 9.64
N HIS A 607 7.04 2.02 8.86
CA HIS A 607 8.00 3.12 8.75
C HIS A 607 8.24 3.79 10.10
N TRP A 608 7.17 4.13 10.81
CA TRP A 608 7.27 4.67 12.16
C TRP A 608 7.88 3.66 13.15
N ALA A 609 7.48 2.40 13.10
CA ALA A 609 7.98 1.37 14.02
C ALA A 609 9.47 1.07 13.80
N ALA A 610 9.94 1.03 12.55
CA ALA A 610 11.35 0.86 12.22
C ALA A 610 12.22 2.02 12.75
N GLU A 611 11.70 3.26 12.69
CA GLU A 611 12.33 4.43 13.33
C GLU A 611 12.42 4.26 14.85
N GLN A 612 11.33 3.80 15.48
CA GLN A 612 11.27 3.59 16.94
C GLN A 612 12.07 2.38 17.43
N ALA A 613 12.50 1.50 16.52
CA ALA A 613 13.34 0.34 16.83
C ALA A 613 14.83 0.71 17.02
N GLY A 614 15.19 2.00 16.87
CA GLY A 614 16.55 2.51 17.04
C GLY A 614 17.46 2.27 15.83
N THR A 615 18.67 2.85 15.85
CA THR A 615 19.63 2.86 14.73
C THR A 615 20.66 1.73 14.74
N GLY A 616 20.52 0.73 15.62
CA GLY A 616 21.51 -0.35 15.74
C GLY A 616 21.86 -0.92 14.38
N THR A 617 23.12 -0.93 13.97
CA THR A 617 23.58 -1.49 12.71
C THR A 617 23.24 -2.97 12.68
N GLY A 618 22.11 -3.33 12.08
CA GLY A 618 21.77 -4.72 11.78
C GLY A 618 22.68 -5.26 10.69
N PRO A 619 22.82 -6.59 10.55
CA PRO A 619 23.52 -7.14 9.41
C PRO A 619 22.79 -6.70 8.14
N ASP A 620 23.58 -6.24 7.17
CA ASP A 620 23.19 -6.10 5.76
C ASP A 620 22.27 -7.28 5.36
N PRO A 621 21.14 -7.06 4.64
CA PRO A 621 20.40 -8.15 4.04
C PRO A 621 21.39 -9.12 3.37
N THR A 622 21.24 -10.41 3.66
CA THR A 622 22.11 -11.47 3.13
C THR A 622 22.43 -11.20 1.66
N PRO A 623 23.71 -11.03 1.29
CA PRO A 623 24.06 -10.74 -0.09
C PRO A 623 23.66 -11.93 -0.95
N THR A 624 22.91 -11.64 -2.02
CA THR A 624 22.92 -12.49 -3.22
C THR A 624 24.39 -12.66 -3.64
N PRO A 625 24.86 -13.85 -4.04
CA PRO A 625 26.29 -14.18 -4.10
C PRO A 625 27.11 -13.14 -4.88
N THR A 626 27.96 -12.41 -4.16
CA THR A 626 28.92 -11.46 -4.72
C THR A 626 30.13 -12.21 -5.26
N VAL A 627 30.42 -12.03 -6.55
CA VAL A 627 31.65 -12.45 -7.20
C VAL A 627 32.82 -11.61 -6.66
N THR A 628 33.90 -12.28 -6.24
CA THR A 628 35.12 -11.71 -5.65
C THR A 628 35.83 -10.72 -6.59
N PRO A 629 36.22 -9.51 -6.14
CA PRO A 629 37.11 -8.62 -6.90
C PRO A 629 38.60 -8.87 -6.59
N PRO A 630 39.54 -8.66 -7.55
CA PRO A 630 40.99 -8.67 -7.30
C PRO A 630 41.50 -7.31 -6.74
N PRO A 631 42.72 -7.24 -6.18
CA PRO A 631 43.09 -6.25 -5.17
C PRO A 631 43.55 -4.87 -5.71
N THR A 632 43.56 -3.93 -4.77
CA THR A 632 43.78 -2.48 -4.77
C THR A 632 45.07 -1.95 -5.43
N THR A 633 44.95 -0.78 -6.08
CA THR A 633 46.03 0.21 -6.25
C THR A 633 45.53 1.65 -6.02
N THR A 634 46.42 2.47 -5.45
CA THR A 634 46.31 3.82 -4.82
C THR A 634 46.11 5.00 -5.83
N PRO A 635 46.09 6.29 -5.40
CA PRO A 635 45.03 7.32 -5.53
C PRO A 635 45.16 8.26 -6.79
N PRO A 636 44.26 9.25 -7.02
CA PRO A 636 43.87 9.71 -8.37
C PRO A 636 44.72 10.88 -8.91
N PRO A 637 44.68 11.11 -10.24
CA PRO A 637 44.62 12.50 -10.70
C PRO A 637 43.58 12.75 -11.81
N THR A 638 42.98 13.94 -11.68
CA THR A 638 42.44 14.87 -12.69
C THR A 638 41.50 14.38 -13.80
N THR A 639 40.33 15.04 -13.82
CA THR A 639 39.29 15.03 -14.84
C THR A 639 39.83 15.27 -16.25
N THR A 640 39.65 14.29 -17.13
CA THR A 640 39.77 14.45 -18.59
C THR A 640 38.38 14.77 -19.16
N PRO A 641 38.23 15.72 -20.11
CA PRO A 641 36.93 16.06 -20.71
C PRO A 641 36.29 14.85 -21.41
N PRO A 642 34.95 14.76 -21.49
CA PRO A 642 34.27 13.70 -22.22
C PRO A 642 34.74 13.65 -23.69
N PRO A 643 34.97 12.46 -24.28
CA PRO A 643 35.26 12.34 -25.70
C PRO A 643 34.12 12.90 -26.54
N ALA A 644 34.46 13.49 -27.69
CA ALA A 644 33.57 14.15 -28.63
C ALA A 644 32.66 13.16 -29.42
N GLY A 645 31.91 12.31 -28.73
CA GLY A 645 30.81 11.51 -29.29
C GLY A 645 29.48 12.16 -28.93
N GLY A 646 28.72 12.61 -29.92
CA GLY A 646 27.41 13.25 -29.73
C GLY A 646 26.30 12.30 -29.23
N CYS A 647 26.62 11.04 -28.95
CA CYS A 647 25.71 10.03 -28.42
C CYS A 647 26.41 9.05 -27.47
N ALA A 648 25.63 8.49 -26.54
CA ALA A 648 25.99 7.29 -25.79
C ALA A 648 24.95 6.20 -26.03
N VAL A 649 25.39 4.93 -25.97
CA VAL A 649 24.52 3.77 -26.11
C VAL A 649 24.71 2.84 -24.94
N THR A 650 23.63 2.36 -24.35
CA THR A 650 23.64 1.21 -23.44
C THR A 650 22.94 0.05 -24.15
N TYR A 651 23.58 -1.11 -24.16
CA TYR A 651 23.05 -2.33 -24.76
C TYR A 651 22.96 -3.42 -23.70
N SER A 652 21.83 -4.11 -23.64
CA SER A 652 21.68 -5.34 -22.86
C SER A 652 20.96 -6.41 -23.67
N ALA A 653 21.23 -7.67 -23.35
CA ALA A 653 20.58 -8.81 -23.98
C ALA A 653 20.15 -9.82 -22.92
N ASN A 654 18.87 -10.22 -22.95
CA ASN A 654 18.37 -11.36 -22.21
C ASN A 654 18.30 -12.56 -23.14
N SER A 655 19.22 -13.51 -23.00
CA SER A 655 19.40 -14.62 -23.94
C SER A 655 18.88 -15.95 -23.38
N TRP A 656 18.29 -16.76 -24.25
CA TRP A 656 17.92 -18.16 -24.04
C TRP A 656 18.50 -19.02 -25.17
N SER A 657 18.15 -20.31 -25.20
CA SER A 657 18.78 -21.36 -26.04
C SER A 657 19.19 -20.90 -27.45
N THR A 658 18.25 -20.46 -28.28
CA THR A 658 18.52 -20.04 -29.67
C THR A 658 18.02 -18.63 -29.97
N GLY A 659 17.66 -17.86 -28.94
CA GLY A 659 17.10 -16.53 -29.10
C GLY A 659 17.39 -15.59 -27.93
N PHE A 660 17.19 -14.30 -28.15
CA PHE A 660 17.38 -13.28 -27.13
C PHE A 660 16.51 -12.06 -27.40
N THR A 661 16.22 -11.33 -26.33
CA THR A 661 15.67 -9.97 -26.40
C THR A 661 16.82 -8.99 -26.18
N GLY A 662 17.10 -8.15 -27.17
CA GLY A 662 18.05 -7.06 -27.08
C GLY A 662 17.35 -5.74 -26.74
N SER A 663 17.91 -4.98 -25.81
CA SER A 663 17.46 -3.63 -25.46
C SER A 663 18.58 -2.63 -25.72
N VAL A 664 18.23 -1.50 -26.32
CA VAL A 664 19.17 -0.43 -26.64
C VAL A 664 18.61 0.90 -26.13
N THR A 665 19.40 1.59 -25.31
CA THR A 665 19.13 2.97 -24.89
C THR A 665 20.06 3.89 -25.67
N LEU A 666 19.50 4.84 -26.42
CA LEU A 666 20.25 5.90 -27.08
C LEU A 666 20.14 7.17 -26.24
N THR A 667 21.27 7.71 -25.79
CA THR A 667 21.33 8.98 -25.08
C THR A 667 21.95 10.04 -25.97
N ASN A 668 21.27 11.18 -26.12
CA ASN A 668 21.84 12.33 -26.81
C ASN A 668 22.79 13.08 -25.88
N THR A 669 24.10 12.89 -26.06
CA THR A 669 25.13 13.59 -25.28
C THR A 669 25.62 14.86 -25.96
N SER A 670 25.03 15.24 -27.10
CA SER A 670 25.35 16.48 -27.80
C SER A 670 24.58 17.67 -27.23
N ALA A 671 25.06 18.89 -27.52
CA ALA A 671 24.40 20.13 -27.09
C ALA A 671 23.14 20.47 -27.91
N ALA A 672 22.90 19.79 -29.04
CA ALA A 672 21.75 20.04 -29.92
C ALA A 672 20.73 18.89 -29.80
N ALA A 673 19.43 19.22 -29.83
CA ALA A 673 18.40 18.20 -29.90
C ALA A 673 18.46 17.44 -31.24
N TRP A 674 18.23 16.13 -31.20
CA TRP A 674 17.96 15.36 -32.42
C TRP A 674 16.52 15.61 -32.83
N SER A 675 16.28 15.88 -34.12
CA SER A 675 14.94 15.91 -34.71
C SER A 675 14.51 14.55 -35.26
N SER A 676 15.49 13.70 -35.56
CA SER A 676 15.35 12.30 -35.96
C SER A 676 16.63 11.55 -35.60
N TRP A 677 16.56 10.22 -35.52
CA TRP A 677 17.74 9.40 -35.29
C TRP A 677 17.72 8.15 -36.15
N ARG A 678 18.92 7.79 -36.63
CA ARG A 678 19.23 6.54 -37.30
C ARG A 678 20.39 5.88 -36.57
N LEU A 679 20.10 4.79 -35.88
CA LEU A 679 21.09 3.93 -35.23
C LEU A 679 21.64 2.92 -36.24
N THR A 680 22.95 2.71 -36.23
CA THR A 680 23.60 1.57 -36.87
C THR A 680 24.47 0.82 -35.88
N PHE A 681 24.48 -0.51 -35.96
CA PHE A 681 25.41 -1.36 -35.24
C PHE A 681 25.63 -2.68 -35.98
N ARG A 682 26.63 -3.46 -35.57
CA ARG A 682 26.93 -4.76 -36.19
C ARG A 682 26.92 -5.87 -35.15
N PHE A 683 26.22 -6.94 -35.46
CA PHE A 683 26.38 -8.20 -34.74
C PHE A 683 27.76 -8.80 -35.03
N THR A 684 28.36 -9.39 -34.01
CA THR A 684 29.71 -10.01 -34.11
C THR A 684 29.65 -11.51 -34.39
N GLY A 685 28.47 -12.12 -34.30
CA GLY A 685 28.21 -13.52 -34.63
C GLY A 685 27.14 -13.67 -35.70
N ASN A 686 26.33 -14.73 -35.58
CA ASN A 686 25.27 -15.06 -36.54
C ASN A 686 23.88 -14.60 -36.10
N GLN A 687 23.79 -13.59 -35.24
CA GLN A 687 22.52 -13.10 -34.73
C GLN A 687 21.60 -12.58 -35.87
N GLN A 688 20.31 -12.91 -35.81
CA GLN A 688 19.30 -12.48 -36.79
C GLN A 688 18.06 -11.92 -36.09
N ILE A 689 17.72 -10.65 -36.33
CA ILE A 689 16.54 -9.98 -35.79
C ILE A 689 15.27 -10.53 -36.45
N SER A 690 14.29 -10.91 -35.63
CA SER A 690 12.98 -11.38 -36.09
C SER A 690 11.91 -10.31 -36.00
N GLN A 691 11.95 -9.46 -34.97
CA GLN A 691 11.02 -8.34 -34.77
C GLN A 691 11.64 -7.29 -33.84
N GLY A 692 11.20 -6.04 -33.96
CA GLY A 692 11.62 -4.96 -33.08
C GLY A 692 10.50 -3.96 -32.81
N TRP A 693 10.67 -3.14 -31.78
CA TRP A 693 9.72 -2.11 -31.35
C TRP A 693 10.43 -0.81 -30.99
N SER A 694 9.66 0.28 -30.95
CA SER A 694 10.15 1.65 -30.73
C SER A 694 11.22 2.09 -31.74
N GLY A 695 11.26 1.45 -32.91
CA GLY A 695 12.12 1.74 -34.03
C GLY A 695 11.81 0.81 -35.21
N ARG A 696 12.17 1.23 -36.41
CA ARG A 696 12.02 0.45 -37.64
C ARG A 696 13.34 -0.21 -37.97
N PHE A 697 13.39 -1.54 -37.87
CA PHE A 697 14.60 -2.33 -38.00
C PHE A 697 14.77 -2.87 -39.42
N SER A 698 16.01 -2.83 -39.90
CA SER A 698 16.46 -3.50 -41.12
C SER A 698 17.83 -4.12 -40.87
N GLN A 699 18.05 -5.35 -41.33
CA GLN A 699 19.29 -6.07 -41.17
C GLN A 699 19.78 -6.62 -42.52
N SER A 700 21.05 -6.41 -42.83
CA SER A 700 21.73 -7.00 -43.99
C SER A 700 23.03 -7.67 -43.53
N GLY A 701 23.07 -9.00 -43.60
CA GLY A 701 24.16 -9.77 -42.98
C GLY A 701 24.24 -9.50 -41.47
N SER A 702 25.38 -9.00 -41.01
CA SER A 702 25.59 -8.61 -39.61
C SER A 702 25.26 -7.15 -39.31
N GLU A 703 24.99 -6.32 -40.31
CA GLU A 703 24.74 -4.90 -40.12
C GLU A 703 23.26 -4.61 -39.87
N VAL A 704 22.97 -3.92 -38.77
CA VAL A 704 21.63 -3.51 -38.37
C VAL A 704 21.50 -2.00 -38.49
N THR A 705 20.42 -1.56 -39.13
CA THR A 705 19.96 -0.18 -39.16
C THR A 705 18.62 -0.08 -38.45
N VAL A 706 18.48 0.90 -37.56
CA VAL A 706 17.22 1.24 -36.89
C VAL A 706 16.93 2.71 -37.09
N THR A 707 15.76 3.06 -37.61
CA THR A 707 15.29 4.46 -37.67
C THR A 707 14.18 4.70 -36.68
N ASN A 708 14.04 5.94 -36.20
CA ASN A 708 12.97 6.33 -35.29
C ASN A 708 11.57 6.07 -35.86
N GLU A 709 10.62 5.86 -34.97
CA GLU A 709 9.20 5.94 -35.26
C GLU A 709 8.74 7.40 -35.36
N SER A 710 7.54 7.63 -35.88
CA SER A 710 6.98 8.98 -36.05
C SER A 710 6.86 9.76 -34.74
N TYR A 711 6.77 9.08 -33.59
CA TYR A 711 6.56 9.68 -32.28
C TYR A 711 7.83 9.87 -31.43
N ASN A 712 8.97 9.25 -31.80
CA ASN A 712 10.17 9.23 -30.94
C ASN A 712 11.45 9.74 -31.61
N GLY A 713 11.34 10.46 -32.72
CA GLY A 713 12.50 11.05 -33.42
C GLY A 713 13.15 12.22 -32.67
N ALA A 714 12.37 12.97 -31.89
CA ALA A 714 12.85 14.12 -31.14
C ALA A 714 13.51 13.68 -29.82
N VAL A 715 14.82 13.94 -29.65
CA VAL A 715 15.58 13.61 -28.43
C VAL A 715 16.39 14.84 -27.99
N ALA A 716 15.97 15.46 -26.90
CA ALA A 716 16.66 16.64 -26.34
C ALA A 716 18.08 16.31 -25.84
N PRO A 717 18.98 17.30 -25.68
CA PRO A 717 20.26 17.10 -25.00
C PRO A 717 20.07 16.43 -23.64
N ASN A 718 20.89 15.41 -23.35
CA ASN A 718 20.86 14.54 -22.17
C ASN A 718 19.59 13.66 -22.00
N ALA A 719 18.64 13.71 -22.93
CA ALA A 719 17.51 12.80 -22.95
C ALA A 719 17.87 11.47 -23.63
N SER A 720 17.07 10.44 -23.36
CA SER A 720 17.26 9.10 -23.93
C SER A 720 16.00 8.56 -24.58
N VAL A 721 16.19 7.66 -25.56
CA VAL A 721 15.13 6.86 -26.17
C VAL A 721 15.50 5.38 -26.07
N ASN A 722 14.50 4.55 -25.75
CA ASN A 722 14.67 3.11 -25.60
C ASN A 722 14.01 2.37 -26.77
N LEU A 723 14.73 1.42 -27.33
CA LEU A 723 14.26 0.51 -28.37
C LEU A 723 14.66 -0.93 -28.04
N GLY A 724 13.93 -1.89 -28.58
CA GLY A 724 14.21 -3.30 -28.33
C GLY A 724 13.85 -4.19 -29.49
N PHE A 725 14.39 -5.40 -29.49
CA PHE A 725 14.17 -6.39 -30.53
C PHE A 725 14.30 -7.81 -30.00
N ASN A 726 13.63 -8.74 -30.67
CA ASN A 726 13.88 -10.17 -30.52
C ASN A 726 14.75 -10.65 -31.68
N ALA A 727 15.73 -11.50 -31.38
CA ALA A 727 16.66 -12.05 -32.36
C ALA A 727 16.99 -13.51 -32.04
N SER A 728 17.44 -14.25 -33.05
CA SER A 728 17.94 -15.62 -32.95
C SER A 728 19.47 -15.65 -33.06
N TYR A 729 20.11 -16.70 -32.53
CA TYR A 729 21.55 -16.94 -32.66
C TYR A 729 21.87 -18.43 -32.44
N THR A 730 23.08 -18.85 -32.78
CA THR A 730 23.62 -20.16 -32.36
C THR A 730 25.00 -20.00 -31.77
N GLY A 731 25.36 -20.81 -30.76
CA GLY A 731 26.66 -20.71 -30.11
C GLY A 731 26.68 -19.57 -29.11
N THR A 732 27.54 -18.56 -29.31
CA THR A 732 27.70 -17.45 -28.36
C THR A 732 26.96 -16.20 -28.84
N ASN A 733 26.15 -15.58 -27.97
CA ASN A 733 25.52 -14.29 -28.24
C ASN A 733 26.46 -13.14 -27.82
N ALA A 734 27.44 -12.83 -28.65
CA ALA A 734 28.38 -11.75 -28.37
C ALA A 734 27.74 -10.36 -28.55
N THR A 735 28.10 -9.41 -27.69
CA THR A 735 27.62 -8.02 -27.73
C THR A 735 27.90 -7.38 -29.10
N PRO A 736 26.95 -6.62 -29.67
CA PRO A 736 27.17 -5.90 -30.92
C PRO A 736 28.24 -4.82 -30.77
N THR A 737 28.81 -4.41 -31.90
CA THR A 737 29.86 -3.38 -31.96
C THR A 737 29.52 -2.30 -32.99
N GLY A 738 30.26 -1.19 -32.96
CA GLY A 738 30.15 -0.13 -33.97
C GLY A 738 28.86 0.68 -33.88
N PHE A 739 28.34 0.90 -32.66
CA PHE A 739 27.16 1.75 -32.45
C PHE A 739 27.43 3.18 -32.94
N ALA A 740 26.59 3.67 -33.83
CA ALA A 740 26.60 5.05 -34.31
C ALA A 740 25.18 5.58 -34.49
N VAL A 741 24.94 6.83 -34.12
CA VAL A 741 23.67 7.55 -34.33
C VAL A 741 23.91 8.67 -35.34
N ASN A 742 23.11 8.71 -36.40
CA ASN A 742 23.21 9.69 -37.49
C ASN A 742 24.63 9.76 -38.09
N GLY A 743 25.32 8.62 -38.15
CA GLY A 743 26.71 8.51 -38.64
C GLY A 743 27.79 8.92 -37.64
N THR A 744 27.42 9.38 -36.44
CA THR A 744 28.36 9.71 -35.36
C THR A 744 28.55 8.51 -34.44
N ALA A 745 29.80 8.08 -34.21
CA ALA A 745 30.10 6.98 -33.31
C ALA A 745 29.67 7.31 -31.86
N CYS A 746 29.04 6.34 -31.20
CA CYS A 746 28.57 6.50 -29.82
C CYS A 746 29.49 5.77 -28.84
N THR A 747 29.59 6.32 -27.64
CA THR A 747 30.25 5.63 -26.52
C THR A 747 29.33 4.54 -25.99
N LEU A 748 29.79 3.28 -25.99
CA LEU A 748 29.10 2.19 -25.31
C LEU A 748 29.27 2.35 -23.79
N ARG A 749 28.17 2.34 -23.05
CA ARG A 749 28.12 2.47 -21.59
C ARG A 749 27.66 1.18 -20.92
#